data_AF-A0A2N2YE95-F1
#
_entry.id   AF-A0A2N2YE95-F1
#
_cell.length_a   1.000
_cell.length_b   1.000
_cell.length_c   1.000
_cell.angle_alpha   90.00
_cell.angle_beta   90.00
_cell.angle_gamma   90.00
#
_symmetry.space_group_name_H-M   'P 1'
#
loop_
_entity.id
_entity.type
_entity.pdbx_description
1 polymer ?
#
loop_
_entity_poly.entity_id
_entity_poly.type
_entity_poly.pdbx_seq_one_letter_code
_entity_poly.pdbx_strand_id
1 'polypeptide(L)'
;MKTQIDNGTTRREFIEQMSLLGMASMLPLSFFSCGKDSSAAYYEGTGLSPYKEWEEMFMALQTCPDFLEGRMKALIASKDTEAMFNFVRDDIYLIPTTNASIGSIGTQFKWGIKGVLRYGMATPREKAELLHQMYSEAGIPSKVVYERTKIEPDEAKAFFLRPIQRKLTVEVSKKQWKQWAEKLQTKADTDFEIPVFDPDFSKTNALAESLWNLIPNNENLKIPKFDFRWDNYHTPTVEFQLNDTTKYAHLFDATVPFGMLKNNGTISNADAVKLNEEMVEIKLSYRASTYPDKEMELISGSWKSTDLIGNQIHFACLNGLSLAQSAVTPVGHLRIFTPTLAFQDFNASVENMQEHSFIADSFTLEGEKIIVPENNRENAPIVLNASSEELLKKVDKISLKAQPVNDRLVKIQVEPIDSEGKIIEGLQAADFKFSDNQLPVQVLMESNRKTPKVLILVDASLSMPKNYYGEQMDVFVASLQEKILSNFPAAIIEKWETPSELFTWLLKASKTNYDLIVYATDGDNNDTYNEKHLVAYQNGPPALILNVKNSKANHTKRTFDKMAEITNGLVVDAQDEKVVLEKIVEFINAMNIPPYTFSYNASSEVQHEVVLTLDKERLQETANFELLVNPNLEDFGQGIIGIYLSLKVGNKLTKRVLAGWDPVTQNKQKPNKSHHSEVKGLILGGTTFYFEGEGPTLAASLADLLKYKLSTRAWGEALLKEDLAAAKTEFEKGGFQFHPQIMTLMAPIENGVTKDTFTFASGIRIGVYKQNLNIEDKKASQSFDFLPTSNYVSFSNQNENAVKVNLQKTAQLAIREASLFNQSTFTELANKNLVERTNAIANNWFTHEDRNKLDSFYWHERVQRGDGHFKIFDISGLSKAFWQINAQGELYGILEDETGGGSSEKILQQLADIMAILTVMIALLQEMKMLNSIGSVALSIVATYGVTLAKLYAVVCETLVIMDASGLDEKIQTALKELAVNVAKTIYSGSLGSTGNIMSGLDALIGMMGGKTNPYS
;
A
#
# COMPACT_ATOMS: atom_id res chain seq x y z
N MET A 1 37.91 37.09 -28.51
CA MET A 1 38.00 35.67 -28.91
C MET A 1 36.69 35.01 -28.50
N LYS A 2 35.96 34.46 -29.47
CA LYS A 2 34.62 33.87 -29.29
C LYS A 2 34.71 32.64 -28.38
N THR A 3 34.02 32.67 -27.24
CA THR A 3 33.77 31.53 -26.38
C THR A 3 32.73 30.61 -27.03
N GLN A 4 33.03 29.31 -27.09
CA GLN A 4 32.13 28.24 -27.53
C GLN A 4 30.88 28.21 -26.64
N ILE A 5 29.72 28.05 -27.26
CA ILE A 5 28.39 28.02 -26.64
C ILE A 5 27.85 26.58 -26.73
N ASP A 6 27.36 26.08 -25.60
CA ASP A 6 26.69 24.78 -25.37
C ASP A 6 25.38 24.62 -26.17
N ASN A 7 25.15 23.45 -26.82
CA ASN A 7 24.11 23.24 -27.85
C ASN A 7 23.25 21.96 -27.66
N GLY A 8 22.67 21.71 -26.49
CA GLY A 8 21.73 20.59 -26.24
C GLY A 8 20.25 21.01 -26.16
N THR A 9 19.32 20.06 -26.34
CA THR A 9 17.86 20.23 -26.11
C THR A 9 17.62 20.83 -24.73
N THR A 10 16.83 21.90 -24.62
CA THR A 10 16.66 22.58 -23.33
C THR A 10 15.80 21.76 -22.37
N ARG A 11 16.06 21.89 -21.06
CA ARG A 11 15.31 21.20 -19.99
C ARG A 11 13.78 21.33 -20.18
N ARG A 12 13.31 22.53 -20.52
CA ARG A 12 11.90 22.84 -20.76
C ARG A 12 11.34 22.05 -21.94
N GLU A 13 12.01 22.09 -23.10
CA GLU A 13 11.58 21.35 -24.29
C GLU A 13 11.57 19.83 -24.06
N PHE A 14 12.58 19.30 -23.35
CA PHE A 14 12.64 17.87 -23.02
C PHE A 14 11.45 17.44 -22.17
N ILE A 15 11.12 18.19 -21.12
CA ILE A 15 10.01 17.78 -20.26
C ILE A 15 8.65 18.12 -20.85
N GLU A 16 8.49 19.24 -21.56
CA GLU A 16 7.26 19.54 -22.32
C GLU A 16 6.97 18.41 -23.30
N GLN A 17 7.98 17.95 -24.04
CA GLN A 17 7.81 16.86 -25.00
C GLN A 17 7.58 15.51 -24.32
N MET A 18 8.32 15.16 -23.26
CA MET A 18 8.08 13.94 -22.47
C MET A 18 6.69 13.94 -21.79
N SER A 19 6.19 15.09 -21.36
CA SER A 19 4.86 15.26 -20.77
C SER A 19 3.75 15.13 -21.83
N LEU A 20 3.97 15.69 -23.02
CA LEU A 20 3.11 15.55 -24.20
C LEU A 20 3.06 14.09 -24.68
N LEU A 21 4.16 13.33 -24.56
CA LEU A 21 4.33 11.94 -25.05
C LEU A 21 3.69 10.85 -24.18
N GLY A 22 2.81 11.20 -23.22
CA GLY A 22 2.02 10.24 -22.43
C GLY A 22 2.21 10.32 -20.90
N MET A 23 2.84 11.38 -20.37
CA MET A 23 3.12 11.51 -18.92
C MET A 23 2.39 12.68 -18.26
N ALA A 24 1.22 13.05 -18.78
CA ALA A 24 0.58 14.35 -18.60
C ALA A 24 -0.04 14.67 -17.22
N SER A 25 0.51 14.22 -16.08
CA SER A 25 -0.02 14.74 -14.79
C SER A 25 0.92 14.82 -13.58
N MET A 26 2.21 14.46 -13.64
CA MET A 26 2.94 14.20 -12.37
C MET A 26 4.40 14.70 -12.28
N LEU A 27 4.82 15.61 -13.16
CA LEU A 27 6.18 16.17 -13.12
C LEU A 27 6.18 17.58 -12.53
N PRO A 28 6.94 17.88 -11.46
CA PRO A 28 7.17 19.22 -10.98
C PRO A 28 8.44 19.78 -11.62
N LEU A 29 8.41 21.01 -12.12
CA LEU A 29 9.60 21.63 -12.67
C LEU A 29 9.71 23.13 -12.40
N SER A 30 10.67 23.47 -11.56
CA SER A 30 11.20 24.83 -11.48
C SER A 30 12.48 24.97 -12.34
N PHE A 31 12.55 26.07 -13.11
CA PHE A 31 13.71 26.75 -13.74
C PHE A 31 14.04 26.53 -15.25
N PHE A 32 14.25 27.68 -15.92
CA PHE A 32 14.26 27.97 -17.37
C PHE A 32 15.65 28.24 -18.00
N SER A 33 15.81 28.01 -19.33
CA SER A 33 16.34 28.95 -20.37
C SER A 33 16.62 28.23 -21.73
N CYS A 34 16.50 28.96 -22.85
CA CYS A 34 16.42 28.52 -24.27
C CYS A 34 17.76 28.48 -25.05
N GLY A 35 17.90 27.55 -26.03
CA GLY A 35 18.96 27.52 -27.07
C GLY A 35 18.77 26.38 -28.10
N LYS A 36 19.19 26.58 -29.37
CA LYS A 36 18.85 25.74 -30.58
C LYS A 36 19.94 24.77 -31.07
N ASP A 37 19.49 23.63 -31.63
CA ASP A 37 20.18 22.39 -32.11
C ASP A 37 21.14 22.44 -33.31
N SER A 38 22.08 21.47 -33.37
CA SER A 38 22.43 20.71 -34.61
C SER A 38 23.48 19.56 -34.51
N SER A 39 23.39 18.59 -33.57
CA SER A 39 24.20 17.35 -33.65
C SER A 39 23.71 16.16 -32.81
N ALA A 40 22.42 15.83 -32.85
CA ALA A 40 21.85 14.85 -31.92
C ALA A 40 21.92 13.39 -32.40
N ALA A 41 22.10 12.46 -31.45
CA ALA A 41 22.13 11.02 -31.68
C ALA A 41 20.74 10.47 -32.11
N TYR A 42 20.76 9.30 -32.75
CA TYR A 42 19.57 8.55 -33.13
C TYR A 42 19.59 7.19 -32.42
N TYR A 43 18.63 6.94 -31.53
CA TYR A 43 18.50 5.68 -30.78
C TYR A 43 17.60 4.70 -31.53
N GLU A 44 17.87 3.40 -31.45
CA GLU A 44 17.03 2.38 -32.09
C GLU A 44 16.64 1.32 -31.07
N GLY A 45 15.35 1.32 -30.71
CA GLY A 45 14.75 0.36 -29.81
C GLY A 45 14.33 -0.90 -30.55
N THR A 46 14.07 -1.94 -29.77
CA THR A 46 13.66 -3.24 -30.28
C THR A 46 12.14 -3.42 -30.16
N GLY A 47 11.59 -4.40 -30.88
CA GLY A 47 10.19 -4.80 -30.73
C GLY A 47 9.17 -3.83 -31.31
N LEU A 48 7.99 -3.76 -30.67
CA LEU A 48 6.82 -3.03 -31.17
C LEU A 48 6.57 -1.73 -30.40
N SER A 49 5.94 -0.77 -31.08
CA SER A 49 5.44 0.45 -30.43
C SER A 49 4.30 0.11 -29.46
N PRO A 50 4.19 0.74 -28.26
CA PRO A 50 4.99 1.85 -27.74
C PRO A 50 6.29 1.45 -27.01
N TYR A 51 6.53 0.15 -26.80
CA TYR A 51 7.69 -0.34 -26.04
C TYR A 51 9.02 -0.01 -26.71
N LYS A 52 9.06 -0.05 -28.05
CA LYS A 52 10.21 0.40 -28.83
C LYS A 52 10.57 1.85 -28.49
N GLU A 53 9.60 2.77 -28.52
CA GLU A 53 9.84 4.18 -28.24
C GLU A 53 10.22 4.42 -26.78
N TRP A 54 9.62 3.72 -25.81
CA TRP A 54 10.03 3.81 -24.40
C TRP A 54 11.44 3.29 -24.15
N GLU A 55 11.85 2.23 -24.85
CA GLU A 55 13.22 1.73 -24.81
C GLU A 55 14.20 2.77 -25.38
N GLU A 56 13.86 3.39 -26.52
CA GLU A 56 14.66 4.48 -27.11
C GLU A 56 14.77 5.69 -26.19
N MET A 57 13.67 6.08 -25.53
CA MET A 57 13.65 7.14 -24.53
C MET A 57 14.52 6.79 -23.32
N PHE A 58 14.48 5.54 -22.87
CA PHE A 58 15.30 5.07 -21.75
C PHE A 58 16.79 5.11 -22.12
N MET A 59 17.17 4.63 -23.31
CA MET A 59 18.54 4.74 -23.81
C MET A 59 19.01 6.20 -23.91
N ALA A 60 18.15 7.09 -24.41
CA ALA A 60 18.46 8.51 -24.48
C ALA A 60 18.66 9.12 -23.08
N LEU A 61 17.80 8.77 -22.14
CA LEU A 61 17.89 9.22 -20.75
C LEU A 61 19.17 8.72 -20.07
N GLN A 62 19.67 7.53 -20.43
CA GLN A 62 20.92 7.01 -19.92
C GLN A 62 22.15 7.85 -20.32
N THR A 63 22.04 8.65 -21.38
CA THR A 63 23.09 9.61 -21.78
C THR A 63 23.00 10.95 -21.04
N CYS A 64 21.92 11.18 -20.28
CA CYS A 64 21.71 12.43 -19.58
C CYS A 64 22.77 12.64 -18.47
N PRO A 65 23.40 13.82 -18.37
CA PRO A 65 24.36 14.09 -17.29
C PRO A 65 23.78 13.99 -15.87
N ASP A 66 22.47 14.12 -15.72
CA ASP A 66 21.73 13.95 -14.46
C ASP A 66 21.43 12.47 -14.13
N PHE A 67 21.60 11.55 -15.09
CA PHE A 67 21.52 10.11 -14.88
C PHE A 67 22.91 9.54 -14.56
N LEU A 68 23.29 9.60 -13.28
CA LEU A 68 24.66 9.37 -12.83
C LEU A 68 25.15 7.94 -13.09
N GLU A 69 24.25 6.94 -13.03
CA GLU A 69 24.60 5.55 -13.34
C GLU A 69 25.05 5.40 -14.81
N GLY A 70 24.30 5.98 -15.75
CA GLY A 70 24.66 5.96 -17.17
C GLY A 70 25.94 6.76 -17.44
N ARG A 71 26.09 7.92 -16.77
CA ARG A 71 27.32 8.73 -16.84
C ARG A 71 28.54 7.96 -16.34
N MET A 72 28.41 7.23 -15.23
CA MET A 72 29.47 6.36 -14.71
C MET A 72 29.89 5.32 -15.75
N LYS A 73 28.93 4.59 -16.33
CA LYS A 73 29.18 3.56 -17.36
C LYS A 73 29.87 4.14 -18.60
N ALA A 74 29.43 5.32 -19.07
CA ALA A 74 30.04 5.99 -20.21
C ALA A 74 31.50 6.39 -19.95
N LEU A 75 31.81 6.88 -18.76
CA LEU A 75 33.17 7.25 -18.36
C LEU A 75 34.08 6.01 -18.20
N ILE A 76 33.57 4.92 -17.61
CA ILE A 76 34.29 3.65 -17.53
C ILE A 76 34.66 3.14 -18.93
N ALA A 77 33.70 3.21 -19.87
CA ALA A 77 33.92 2.80 -21.25
C ALA A 77 34.95 3.67 -21.99
N SER A 78 35.01 4.98 -21.71
CA SER A 78 35.99 5.88 -22.32
C SER A 78 37.43 5.67 -21.81
N LYS A 79 37.57 5.07 -20.62
CA LYS A 79 38.85 4.88 -19.90
C LYS A 79 39.62 6.18 -19.62
N ASP A 80 38.93 7.32 -19.63
CA ASP A 80 39.53 8.62 -19.30
C ASP A 80 39.60 8.80 -17.78
N THR A 81 40.80 8.59 -17.22
CA THR A 81 41.03 8.65 -15.77
C THR A 81 40.72 10.02 -15.17
N GLU A 82 40.98 11.10 -15.90
CA GLU A 82 40.79 12.46 -15.42
C GLU A 82 39.29 12.82 -15.48
N ALA A 83 38.57 12.39 -16.52
CA ALA A 83 37.13 12.58 -16.59
C ALA A 83 36.38 11.81 -15.49
N MET A 84 36.79 10.58 -15.15
CA MET A 84 36.23 9.84 -14.01
C MET A 84 36.48 10.57 -12.68
N PHE A 85 37.71 11.07 -12.49
CA PHE A 85 38.07 11.87 -11.32
C PHE A 85 37.22 13.14 -11.20
N ASN A 86 37.10 13.90 -12.29
CA ASN A 86 36.31 15.13 -12.33
C ASN A 86 34.83 14.84 -12.07
N PHE A 87 34.28 13.74 -12.58
CA PHE A 87 32.91 13.32 -12.28
C PHE A 87 32.70 13.09 -10.77
N VAL A 88 33.53 12.26 -10.13
CA VAL A 88 33.37 11.97 -8.70
C VAL A 88 33.65 13.20 -7.83
N ARG A 89 34.68 13.98 -8.17
CA ARG A 89 35.02 15.19 -7.44
C ARG A 89 33.93 16.23 -7.59
N ASP A 90 33.52 16.57 -8.80
CA ASP A 90 32.80 17.81 -9.13
C ASP A 90 31.30 17.62 -9.37
N ASP A 91 30.83 16.42 -9.71
CA ASP A 91 29.41 16.16 -9.98
C ASP A 91 28.67 15.48 -8.84
N ILE A 92 29.37 14.99 -7.82
CA ILE A 92 28.78 14.35 -6.62
C ILE A 92 28.93 15.30 -5.42
N TYR A 93 27.83 15.58 -4.71
CA TYR A 93 27.89 16.37 -3.48
C TYR A 93 28.52 15.58 -2.34
N LEU A 94 29.10 16.28 -1.36
CA LEU A 94 29.42 15.65 -0.07
C LEU A 94 28.17 15.65 0.82
N ILE A 95 27.94 14.54 1.53
CA ILE A 95 26.89 14.45 2.56
C ILE A 95 27.48 13.94 3.89
N PRO A 96 27.06 14.51 5.04
CA PRO A 96 27.42 13.98 6.33
C PRO A 96 26.81 12.62 6.62
N THR A 97 27.53 11.81 7.41
CA THR A 97 27.03 10.51 7.91
C THR A 97 26.13 10.65 9.13
N THR A 98 26.18 11.78 9.84
CA THR A 98 25.41 12.01 11.07
C THR A 98 24.69 13.36 11.02
N ASN A 99 23.73 13.57 11.93
CA ASN A 99 22.95 14.79 12.02
C ASN A 99 23.69 16.00 12.64
N ALA A 100 24.79 15.77 13.37
CA ALA A 100 25.48 16.82 14.13
C ALA A 100 26.97 16.98 13.78
N SER A 101 27.51 16.13 12.90
CA SER A 101 28.91 16.17 12.46
C SER A 101 29.08 15.53 11.09
N ILE A 102 30.22 15.77 10.44
CA ILE A 102 30.60 15.05 9.21
C ILE A 102 30.70 13.52 9.42
N GLY A 103 31.01 13.11 10.66
CA GLY A 103 31.18 11.72 11.11
C GLY A 103 32.47 11.06 10.66
N SER A 104 32.49 9.71 10.58
CA SER A 104 33.73 8.93 10.33
C SER A 104 34.12 8.92 8.85
N ILE A 105 34.64 10.04 8.36
CA ILE A 105 34.92 10.29 6.93
C ILE A 105 35.82 9.25 6.27
N GLY A 106 36.72 8.60 7.02
CA GLY A 106 37.68 7.64 6.48
C GLY A 106 37.10 6.24 6.23
N THR A 107 35.98 5.86 6.85
CA THR A 107 35.49 4.47 6.82
C THR A 107 34.01 4.34 6.51
N GLN A 108 33.19 5.33 6.83
CA GLN A 108 31.75 5.14 6.93
C GLN A 108 31.03 5.39 5.61
N PHE A 109 30.22 4.43 5.18
CA PHE A 109 29.19 4.62 4.15
C PHE A 109 27.89 5.10 4.81
N LYS A 110 27.10 5.85 4.05
CA LYS A 110 25.75 6.24 4.46
C LYS A 110 24.72 5.29 3.86
N TRP A 111 24.67 5.21 2.52
CA TRP A 111 23.70 4.39 1.79
C TRP A 111 24.35 3.54 0.69
N GLY A 112 25.67 3.64 0.50
CA GLY A 112 26.42 2.89 -0.50
C GLY A 112 26.36 3.51 -1.89
N ILE A 113 27.13 2.92 -2.83
CA ILE A 113 27.33 3.46 -4.18
C ILE A 113 26.02 3.55 -4.99
N LYS A 114 25.08 2.61 -4.79
CA LYS A 114 23.74 2.66 -5.38
C LYS A 114 23.02 3.97 -5.00
N GLY A 115 23.05 4.34 -3.71
CA GLY A 115 22.53 5.61 -3.24
C GLY A 115 23.24 6.81 -3.88
N VAL A 116 24.57 6.79 -3.92
CA VAL A 116 25.38 7.86 -4.54
C VAL A 116 24.96 8.13 -5.98
N LEU A 117 24.78 7.08 -6.79
CA LEU A 117 24.38 7.22 -8.19
C LEU A 117 22.90 7.57 -8.35
N ARG A 118 22.06 7.32 -7.33
CA ARG A 118 20.63 7.64 -7.37
C ARG A 118 20.33 9.11 -7.09
N TYR A 119 20.91 9.67 -6.04
CA TYR A 119 20.62 11.04 -5.59
C TYR A 119 21.82 11.99 -5.68
N GLY A 120 23.01 11.47 -6.02
CA GLY A 120 24.18 12.29 -6.33
C GLY A 120 24.84 12.94 -5.13
N MET A 121 24.75 12.33 -3.95
CA MET A 121 25.51 12.75 -2.78
C MET A 121 26.26 11.56 -2.19
N ALA A 122 27.44 11.79 -1.63
CA ALA A 122 28.31 10.76 -1.11
C ALA A 122 29.06 11.25 0.12
N THR A 123 29.30 10.35 1.06
CA THR A 123 30.30 10.56 2.11
C THR A 123 31.70 10.65 1.49
N PRO A 124 32.70 11.20 2.20
CA PRO A 124 34.07 11.21 1.70
C PRO A 124 34.59 9.82 1.33
N ARG A 125 34.27 8.79 2.13
CA ARG A 125 34.67 7.40 1.83
C ARG A 125 33.93 6.85 0.61
N GLU A 126 32.62 7.07 0.47
CA GLU A 126 31.86 6.63 -0.71
C GLU A 126 32.38 7.27 -2.01
N LYS A 127 32.84 8.52 -2.00
CA LYS A 127 33.50 9.12 -3.16
C LYS A 127 34.76 8.36 -3.57
N ALA A 128 35.63 8.05 -2.62
CA ALA A 128 36.87 7.33 -2.91
C ALA A 128 36.58 5.91 -3.44
N GLU A 129 35.63 5.21 -2.84
CA GLU A 129 35.21 3.88 -3.30
C GLU A 129 34.52 3.91 -4.67
N LEU A 130 33.70 4.93 -4.96
CA LEU A 130 33.12 5.13 -6.29
C LEU A 130 34.22 5.28 -7.35
N LEU A 131 35.21 6.14 -7.12
CA LEU A 131 36.30 6.34 -8.08
C LEU A 131 37.16 5.06 -8.23
N HIS A 132 37.45 4.37 -7.13
CA HIS A 132 38.16 3.10 -7.14
C HIS A 132 37.40 2.04 -7.95
N GLN A 133 36.08 1.93 -7.77
CA GLN A 133 35.23 1.04 -8.55
C GLN A 133 35.31 1.37 -10.05
N MET A 134 35.16 2.66 -10.40
CA MET A 134 35.25 3.11 -11.80
C MET A 134 36.61 2.77 -12.44
N TYR A 135 37.71 3.05 -11.74
CA TYR A 135 39.05 2.69 -12.24
C TYR A 135 39.23 1.18 -12.38
N SER A 136 38.80 0.40 -11.40
CA SER A 136 38.92 -1.05 -11.42
C SER A 136 38.14 -1.67 -12.58
N GLU A 137 36.89 -1.23 -12.80
CA GLU A 137 36.05 -1.68 -13.93
C GLU A 137 36.60 -1.24 -15.29
N ALA A 138 37.29 -0.10 -15.36
CA ALA A 138 37.98 0.35 -16.57
C ALA A 138 39.32 -0.38 -16.84
N GLY A 139 39.75 -1.26 -15.92
CA GLY A 139 41.01 -2.00 -15.99
C GLY A 139 42.24 -1.21 -15.54
N ILE A 140 42.04 -0.13 -14.77
CA ILE A 140 43.10 0.70 -14.18
C ILE A 140 43.38 0.21 -12.75
N PRO A 141 44.57 -0.34 -12.47
CA PRO A 141 44.92 -0.76 -11.12
C PRO A 141 44.82 0.42 -10.15
N SER A 142 43.98 0.26 -9.12
CA SER A 142 43.73 1.30 -8.12
C SER A 142 43.40 0.69 -6.77
N LYS A 143 43.54 1.49 -5.71
CA LYS A 143 43.08 1.16 -4.35
C LYS A 143 42.79 2.43 -3.55
N VAL A 144 41.92 2.34 -2.57
CA VAL A 144 41.68 3.43 -1.62
C VAL A 144 42.80 3.47 -0.57
N VAL A 145 43.31 4.66 -0.29
CA VAL A 145 44.36 4.96 0.69
C VAL A 145 43.94 6.15 1.55
N TYR A 146 44.63 6.37 2.67
CA TYR A 146 44.50 7.59 3.45
C TYR A 146 45.61 8.57 3.12
N GLU A 147 45.22 9.82 2.90
CA GLU A 147 46.10 10.96 2.75
C GLU A 147 46.16 11.75 4.06
N ARG A 148 47.38 12.12 4.48
CA ARG A 148 47.56 13.06 5.59
C ARG A 148 47.39 14.51 5.11
N THR A 149 46.39 15.20 5.64
CA THR A 149 46.05 16.59 5.26
C THR A 149 46.19 17.59 6.42
N LYS A 150 45.86 18.86 6.16
CA LYS A 150 45.74 19.95 7.14
C LYS A 150 44.52 20.82 6.81
N ILE A 151 43.37 20.16 6.64
CA ILE A 151 42.08 20.78 6.34
C ILE A 151 41.51 21.31 7.65
N GLU A 152 41.22 22.61 7.67
CA GLU A 152 40.60 23.30 8.80
C GLU A 152 39.06 23.19 8.72
N PRO A 153 38.32 23.34 9.84
CA PRO A 153 36.87 23.20 9.86
C PRO A 153 36.11 24.10 8.87
N ASP A 154 36.55 25.35 8.69
CA ASP A 154 35.93 26.28 7.72
C ASP A 154 36.17 25.86 6.27
N GLU A 155 37.35 25.28 5.99
CA GLU A 155 37.68 24.71 4.68
C GLU A 155 36.82 23.46 4.42
N ALA A 156 36.70 22.56 5.40
CA ALA A 156 35.83 21.40 5.32
C ALA A 156 34.38 21.79 5.04
N LYS A 157 33.85 22.79 5.76
CA LYS A 157 32.48 23.31 5.54
C LYS A 157 32.28 23.82 4.12
N ALA A 158 33.26 24.52 3.55
CA ALA A 158 33.19 25.02 2.18
C ALA A 158 33.06 23.90 1.14
N PHE A 159 33.64 22.71 1.40
CA PHE A 159 33.49 21.55 0.51
C PHE A 159 32.04 21.05 0.42
N PHE A 160 31.26 21.13 1.50
CA PHE A 160 29.85 20.71 1.53
C PHE A 160 28.91 21.76 0.90
N LEU A 161 29.26 23.05 1.00
CA LEU A 161 28.47 24.17 0.47
C LEU A 161 28.70 24.46 -1.01
N ARG A 162 29.51 23.65 -1.70
CA ARG A 162 29.79 23.86 -3.11
C ARG A 162 28.58 23.44 -3.96
N PRO A 163 27.89 24.37 -4.65
CA PRO A 163 26.77 24.02 -5.52
C PRO A 163 27.27 23.29 -6.76
N ILE A 164 26.54 22.26 -7.19
CA ILE A 164 26.78 21.49 -8.40
C ILE A 164 25.58 21.70 -9.33
N GLN A 165 25.84 22.14 -10.55
CA GLN A 165 24.82 22.25 -11.59
C GLN A 165 24.96 21.09 -12.56
N ARG A 166 24.04 20.13 -12.47
CA ARG A 166 23.91 19.06 -13.47
C ARG A 166 22.96 19.54 -14.56
N LYS A 167 23.36 19.36 -15.81
CA LYS A 167 22.49 19.64 -16.96
C LYS A 167 21.52 18.48 -17.14
N LEU A 168 20.23 18.74 -17.05
CA LEU A 168 19.19 17.82 -17.51
C LEU A 168 19.00 18.03 -19.01
N THR A 169 19.86 17.41 -19.79
CA THR A 169 19.83 17.47 -21.26
C THR A 169 19.96 16.06 -21.80
N VAL A 170 19.14 15.72 -22.80
CA VAL A 170 19.30 14.48 -23.58
C VAL A 170 19.68 14.85 -25.01
N GLU A 171 20.56 14.06 -25.62
CA GLU A 171 21.00 14.26 -26.99
C GLU A 171 20.10 13.48 -27.96
N VAL A 172 18.92 14.03 -28.28
CA VAL A 172 17.94 13.39 -29.18
C VAL A 172 17.57 14.34 -30.31
N SER A 173 17.57 13.82 -31.54
CA SER A 173 17.26 14.65 -32.71
C SER A 173 15.80 15.09 -32.75
N LYS A 174 15.52 16.33 -33.19
CA LYS A 174 14.16 16.81 -33.45
C LYS A 174 13.33 15.86 -34.33
N LYS A 175 13.99 15.18 -35.27
CA LYS A 175 13.35 14.16 -36.13
C LYS A 175 12.88 12.96 -35.30
N GLN A 176 13.73 12.46 -34.40
CA GLN A 176 13.39 11.34 -33.53
C GLN A 176 12.31 11.71 -32.51
N TRP A 177 12.36 12.91 -31.93
CA TRP A 177 11.27 13.44 -31.11
C TRP A 177 9.93 13.46 -31.83
N LYS A 178 9.92 13.98 -33.06
CA LYS A 178 8.71 14.00 -33.89
C LYS A 178 8.21 12.60 -34.20
N GLN A 179 9.13 11.67 -34.48
CA GLN A 179 8.80 10.26 -34.68
C GLN A 179 8.16 9.65 -33.44
N TRP A 180 8.71 9.87 -32.23
CA TRP A 180 8.09 9.39 -30.99
C TRP A 180 6.70 9.99 -30.80
N ALA A 181 6.51 11.28 -31.06
CA ALA A 181 5.20 11.94 -30.97
C ALA A 181 4.16 11.36 -31.92
N GLU A 182 4.56 11.14 -33.17
CA GLU A 182 3.70 10.51 -34.17
C GLU A 182 3.36 9.05 -33.80
N LYS A 183 4.34 8.28 -33.30
CA LYS A 183 4.17 6.86 -32.95
C LYS A 183 3.35 6.64 -31.68
N LEU A 184 3.60 7.44 -30.65
CA LEU A 184 2.84 7.43 -29.40
C LEU A 184 1.49 8.16 -29.54
N GLN A 185 1.16 8.66 -30.73
CA GLN A 185 -0.11 9.34 -31.07
C GLN A 185 -0.44 10.53 -30.17
N THR A 186 0.58 11.22 -29.71
CA THR A 186 0.41 12.35 -28.83
C THR A 186 0.18 13.60 -29.66
N LYS A 187 -0.98 14.25 -29.49
CA LYS A 187 -1.21 15.56 -30.10
C LYS A 187 -0.20 16.51 -29.47
N ALA A 188 0.76 16.99 -30.27
CA ALA A 188 1.64 18.09 -29.86
C ALA A 188 0.77 19.33 -29.71
N ASP A 189 0.14 19.47 -28.54
CA ASP A 189 -0.52 20.70 -28.17
C ASP A 189 0.59 21.69 -27.82
N THR A 190 0.96 22.52 -28.78
CA THR A 190 2.06 23.49 -28.65
C THR A 190 1.81 24.54 -27.56
N ASP A 191 0.58 24.59 -27.03
CA ASP A 191 0.12 25.50 -25.98
C ASP A 191 0.03 24.81 -24.60
N PHE A 192 0.42 23.54 -24.47
CA PHE A 192 0.45 22.85 -23.17
C PHE A 192 1.60 23.36 -22.30
N GLU A 193 1.31 24.32 -21.41
CA GLU A 193 2.23 24.73 -20.37
C GLU A 193 2.26 23.70 -19.23
N ILE A 194 3.44 23.16 -18.93
CA ILE A 194 3.62 22.32 -17.74
C ILE A 194 3.36 23.19 -16.50
N PRO A 195 2.43 22.80 -15.61
CA PRO A 195 2.19 23.54 -14.38
C PRO A 195 3.45 23.53 -13.51
N VAL A 196 4.01 24.71 -13.25
CA VAL A 196 5.12 24.90 -12.32
C VAL A 196 4.58 25.21 -10.92
N PHE A 197 4.89 24.33 -9.97
CA PHE A 197 4.47 24.49 -8.59
C PHE A 197 5.43 25.44 -7.87
N ASP A 198 4.95 26.64 -7.52
CA ASP A 198 5.68 27.62 -6.68
C ASP A 198 7.09 28.01 -7.18
N PRO A 199 7.23 28.52 -8.43
CA PRO A 199 8.52 28.73 -9.11
C PRO A 199 9.49 29.68 -8.39
N ASP A 200 8.97 30.59 -7.57
CA ASP A 200 9.72 31.60 -6.81
C ASP A 200 9.80 31.28 -5.30
N PHE A 201 9.33 30.09 -4.90
CA PHE A 201 9.16 29.68 -3.51
C PHE A 201 8.29 30.66 -2.69
N SER A 202 7.43 31.47 -3.31
CA SER A 202 6.62 32.46 -2.61
C SER A 202 5.67 31.80 -1.61
N LYS A 203 4.97 30.74 -2.00
CA LYS A 203 4.07 29.98 -1.12
C LYS A 203 4.84 29.26 -0.01
N THR A 204 5.94 28.62 -0.38
CA THR A 204 6.84 27.91 0.53
C THR A 204 7.37 28.84 1.63
N ASN A 205 7.92 29.99 1.23
CA ASN A 205 8.49 30.96 2.16
C ASN A 205 7.40 31.59 3.02
N ALA A 206 6.24 31.94 2.45
CA ALA A 206 5.13 32.48 3.20
C ALA A 206 4.61 31.51 4.27
N LEU A 207 4.49 30.21 3.94
CA LEU A 207 4.13 29.17 4.90
C LEU A 207 5.15 29.09 6.04
N ALA A 208 6.43 28.94 5.70
CA ALA A 208 7.48 28.80 6.70
C ALA A 208 7.61 30.03 7.62
N GLU A 209 7.49 31.25 7.08
CA GLU A 209 7.50 32.47 7.89
C GLU A 209 6.30 32.56 8.82
N SER A 210 5.10 32.23 8.33
CA SER A 210 3.89 32.20 9.14
C SER A 210 4.03 31.23 10.33
N LEU A 211 4.52 30.02 10.07
CA LEU A 211 4.72 29.02 11.13
C LEU A 211 5.85 29.40 12.08
N TRP A 212 6.97 29.94 11.57
CA TRP A 212 8.09 30.39 12.39
C TRP A 212 7.66 31.45 13.41
N ASN A 213 6.80 32.38 13.02
CA ASN A 213 6.32 33.45 13.89
C ASN A 213 5.38 32.95 15.01
N LEU A 214 4.79 31.77 14.87
CA LEU A 214 3.93 31.14 15.88
C LEU A 214 4.72 30.33 16.91
N ILE A 215 5.97 29.96 16.61
CA ILE A 215 6.83 29.18 17.52
C ILE A 215 7.24 30.05 18.73
N PRO A 216 6.92 29.65 19.98
CA PRO A 216 7.29 30.40 21.17
C PRO A 216 8.82 30.51 21.32
N ASN A 217 9.30 31.71 21.68
CA ASN A 217 10.72 31.99 21.90
C ASN A 217 11.64 31.55 20.74
N ASN A 218 11.15 31.66 19.50
CA ASN A 218 11.86 31.26 18.29
C ASN A 218 13.27 31.88 18.15
N GLU A 219 13.46 33.12 18.64
CA GLU A 219 14.76 33.82 18.69
C GLU A 219 15.79 33.14 19.61
N ASN A 220 15.33 32.44 20.65
CA ASN A 220 16.17 31.80 21.67
C ASN A 220 16.31 30.29 21.47
N LEU A 221 15.78 29.73 20.37
CA LEU A 221 15.95 28.31 20.07
C LEU A 221 17.43 27.98 19.93
N LYS A 222 17.87 26.95 20.66
CA LYS A 222 19.26 26.49 20.60
C LYS A 222 19.57 26.08 19.17
N ILE A 223 20.41 26.86 18.49
CA ILE A 223 20.92 26.52 17.17
C ILE A 223 21.80 25.27 17.32
N PRO A 224 21.45 24.13 16.69
CA PRO A 224 22.29 22.95 16.72
C PRO A 224 23.67 23.31 16.16
N LYS A 225 24.74 23.11 16.93
CA LYS A 225 26.11 23.29 16.42
C LYS A 225 26.47 22.06 15.58
N PHE A 226 26.89 22.30 14.35
CA PHE A 226 27.40 21.26 13.47
C PHE A 226 28.93 21.20 13.54
N ASP A 227 29.48 20.01 13.74
CA ASP A 227 30.92 19.79 13.87
C ASP A 227 31.57 19.46 12.52
N PHE A 228 32.39 20.40 12.03
CA PHE A 228 33.15 20.29 10.78
C PHE A 228 34.61 19.84 10.97
N ARG A 229 35.00 19.37 12.17
CA ARG A 229 36.36 18.86 12.37
C ARG A 229 36.67 17.72 11.39
N TRP A 230 37.68 17.95 10.55
CA TRP A 230 38.12 16.99 9.54
C TRP A 230 39.17 16.03 10.12
N ASP A 231 38.99 14.73 9.90
CA ASP A 231 40.00 13.74 10.27
C ASP A 231 41.16 13.76 9.27
N ASN A 232 42.14 14.61 9.59
CA ASN A 232 43.32 14.84 8.77
C ASN A 232 44.30 13.65 8.69
N TYR A 233 44.09 12.57 9.44
CA TYR A 233 44.90 11.36 9.35
C TYR A 233 44.28 10.31 8.43
N HIS A 234 42.97 10.37 8.20
CA HIS A 234 42.21 9.37 7.46
C HIS A 234 41.41 9.99 6.31
N THR A 235 41.96 11.01 5.63
CA THR A 235 41.32 11.60 4.43
C THR A 235 41.34 10.58 3.29
N PRO A 236 40.19 10.06 2.84
CA PRO A 236 40.19 8.99 1.84
C PRO A 236 40.56 9.54 0.45
N THR A 237 41.49 8.85 -0.22
CA THR A 237 42.05 9.19 -1.53
C THR A 237 42.22 7.92 -2.35
N VAL A 238 42.30 8.03 -3.68
CA VAL A 238 42.56 6.86 -4.56
C VAL A 238 43.98 6.91 -5.10
N GLU A 239 44.76 5.86 -4.84
CA GLU A 239 46.03 5.57 -5.52
C GLU A 239 45.73 4.80 -6.80
N PHE A 240 46.30 5.19 -7.93
CA PHE A 240 46.08 4.54 -9.22
C PHE A 240 47.31 4.58 -10.12
N GLN A 241 47.38 3.68 -11.11
CA GLN A 241 48.46 3.66 -12.11
C GLN A 241 48.06 4.42 -13.37
N LEU A 242 48.91 5.34 -13.83
CA LEU A 242 48.78 6.05 -15.09
C LEU A 242 50.12 6.08 -15.81
N ASN A 243 50.20 5.49 -17.01
CA ASN A 243 51.43 5.36 -17.79
C ASN A 243 52.60 4.76 -16.98
N ASP A 244 52.34 3.66 -16.26
CA ASP A 244 53.28 2.96 -15.36
C ASP A 244 53.82 3.84 -14.19
N THR A 245 53.17 4.96 -13.91
CA THR A 245 53.48 5.81 -12.76
C THR A 245 52.34 5.84 -11.77
N THR A 246 52.68 5.75 -10.48
CA THR A 246 51.70 5.86 -9.39
C THR A 246 51.26 7.32 -9.23
N LYS A 247 49.95 7.54 -9.24
CA LYS A 247 49.28 8.84 -9.09
C LYS A 247 48.25 8.76 -7.98
N TYR A 248 47.79 9.93 -7.53
CA TYR A 248 46.80 10.04 -6.45
C TYR A 248 45.68 11.00 -6.83
N ALA A 249 44.45 10.70 -6.39
CA ALA A 249 43.26 11.48 -6.70
C ALA A 249 42.64 12.06 -5.42
N HIS A 250 42.95 13.33 -5.13
CA HIS A 250 42.33 14.08 -4.03
C HIS A 250 40.93 14.58 -4.40
N LEU A 251 39.90 14.15 -3.68
CA LEU A 251 38.49 14.27 -4.09
C LEU A 251 37.69 15.43 -3.47
N PHE A 252 38.31 16.28 -2.65
CA PHE A 252 37.58 17.27 -1.84
C PHE A 252 37.94 18.71 -2.19
N ASP A 253 39.23 19.04 -2.16
CA ASP A 253 39.72 20.35 -2.55
C ASP A 253 39.86 20.46 -4.08
N ALA A 254 38.98 21.25 -4.69
CA ALA A 254 38.97 21.50 -6.13
C ALA A 254 40.22 22.24 -6.64
N THR A 255 41.02 22.85 -5.76
CA THR A 255 42.27 23.51 -6.13
C THR A 255 43.42 22.53 -6.33
N VAL A 256 43.29 21.28 -5.86
CA VAL A 256 44.29 20.23 -6.04
C VAL A 256 44.19 19.67 -7.48
N PRO A 257 45.29 19.70 -8.27
CA PRO A 257 45.29 19.15 -9.62
C PRO A 257 45.10 17.64 -9.65
N PHE A 258 44.58 17.12 -10.77
CA PHE A 258 44.49 15.69 -11.02
C PHE A 258 45.87 15.01 -10.90
N GLY A 259 45.90 13.83 -10.25
CA GLY A 259 47.12 13.04 -10.07
C GLY A 259 48.04 13.51 -8.93
N MET A 260 47.61 14.47 -8.10
CA MET A 260 48.39 15.01 -6.99
C MET A 260 47.69 14.83 -5.62
N LEU A 261 48.51 14.83 -4.57
CA LEU A 261 48.08 14.94 -3.17
C LEU A 261 48.04 16.43 -2.77
N LYS A 262 47.16 16.78 -1.83
CA LYS A 262 47.17 18.07 -1.15
C LYS A 262 48.44 18.20 -0.30
N ASN A 263 49.19 19.28 -0.50
CA ASN A 263 50.40 19.61 0.27
C ASN A 263 51.51 18.53 0.27
N ASN A 264 51.57 17.65 -0.73
CA ASN A 264 52.49 16.50 -0.75
C ASN A 264 52.35 15.63 0.52
N GLY A 265 51.12 15.38 0.97
CA GLY A 265 50.83 14.55 2.13
C GLY A 265 51.42 13.14 2.04
N THR A 266 51.64 12.51 3.19
CA THR A 266 52.03 11.09 3.26
C THR A 266 50.81 10.18 3.14
N ILE A 267 51.00 8.97 2.59
CA ILE A 267 49.93 7.97 2.46
C ILE A 267 50.02 6.86 3.51
N SER A 268 48.88 6.26 3.84
CA SER A 268 48.77 5.00 4.58
C SER A 268 47.65 4.13 4.01
N ASN A 269 47.63 2.84 4.36
CA ASN A 269 46.56 1.95 3.93
C ASN A 269 45.21 2.41 4.51
N ALA A 270 44.16 2.31 3.70
CA ALA A 270 42.80 2.56 4.17
C ALA A 270 42.26 1.36 4.96
N ASP A 271 41.48 1.63 6.00
CA ASP A 271 40.72 0.58 6.69
C ASP A 271 39.57 0.08 5.80
N ALA A 272 38.98 -1.06 6.16
CA ALA A 272 37.79 -1.59 5.50
C ALA A 272 36.61 -0.62 5.62
N VAL A 273 35.75 -0.63 4.60
CA VAL A 273 34.49 0.13 4.60
C VAL A 273 33.59 -0.37 5.73
N LYS A 274 32.96 0.57 6.44
CA LYS A 274 31.87 0.30 7.39
C LYS A 274 30.54 0.64 6.71
N LEU A 275 29.77 -0.39 6.39
CA LEU A 275 28.44 -0.25 5.82
C LEU A 275 27.44 0.23 6.88
N ASN A 276 26.33 0.81 6.41
CA ASN A 276 25.21 1.11 7.27
C ASN A 276 24.36 -0.14 7.46
N GLU A 277 24.33 -0.66 8.68
CA GLU A 277 23.58 -1.87 9.06
C GLU A 277 22.22 -1.53 9.72
N GLU A 278 21.73 -0.29 9.56
CA GLU A 278 20.42 0.10 10.05
C GLU A 278 19.33 -0.75 9.38
N MET A 279 18.48 -1.38 10.20
CA MET A 279 17.37 -2.20 9.75
C MET A 279 16.08 -1.38 9.69
N VAL A 280 15.25 -1.71 8.70
CA VAL A 280 13.87 -1.25 8.57
C VAL A 280 12.95 -2.46 8.74
N GLU A 281 12.08 -2.41 9.75
CA GLU A 281 11.08 -3.43 10.02
C GLU A 281 9.69 -2.84 9.74
N ILE A 282 8.93 -3.46 8.84
CA ILE A 282 7.52 -3.15 8.60
C ILE A 282 6.70 -4.26 9.24
N LYS A 283 5.81 -3.89 10.15
CA LYS A 283 4.80 -4.79 10.69
C LYS A 283 3.41 -4.20 10.48
N LEU A 284 2.55 -4.97 9.85
CA LEU A 284 1.12 -4.68 9.75
C LEU A 284 0.37 -5.57 10.72
N SER A 285 -0.57 -4.97 11.44
CA SER A 285 -1.40 -5.64 12.44
C SER A 285 -2.86 -5.24 12.27
N TYR A 286 -3.76 -6.00 12.88
CA TYR A 286 -5.19 -5.77 12.81
C TYR A 286 -5.87 -5.97 14.16
N ARG A 287 -7.06 -5.39 14.31
CA ARG A 287 -7.99 -5.62 15.43
C ARG A 287 -9.31 -6.11 14.87
N ALA A 288 -9.96 -7.05 15.55
CA ALA A 288 -11.27 -7.57 15.19
C ALA A 288 -12.34 -7.06 16.17
N SER A 289 -13.60 -6.95 15.75
CA SER A 289 -14.71 -6.51 16.62
C SER A 289 -15.03 -7.45 17.78
N THR A 290 -14.55 -8.70 17.70
CA THR A 290 -14.59 -9.69 18.79
C THR A 290 -13.59 -9.37 19.89
N TYR A 291 -12.40 -8.89 19.52
CA TYR A 291 -11.33 -8.52 20.44
C TYR A 291 -10.78 -7.13 20.11
N PRO A 292 -11.58 -6.06 20.26
CA PRO A 292 -11.17 -4.72 19.84
C PRO A 292 -9.91 -4.25 20.56
N ASP A 293 -9.66 -4.72 21.79
CA ASP A 293 -8.47 -4.35 22.56
C ASP A 293 -7.20 -5.15 22.22
N LYS A 294 -7.33 -6.24 21.45
CA LYS A 294 -6.22 -7.13 21.09
C LYS A 294 -5.75 -6.89 19.67
N GLU A 295 -4.53 -6.40 19.55
CA GLU A 295 -3.84 -6.25 18.27
C GLU A 295 -3.15 -7.56 17.87
N MET A 296 -3.45 -8.03 16.65
CA MET A 296 -2.94 -9.29 16.10
C MET A 296 -2.07 -9.02 14.88
N GLU A 297 -1.00 -9.79 14.68
CA GLU A 297 -0.13 -9.62 13.52
C GLU A 297 -0.80 -10.12 12.24
N LEU A 298 -0.73 -9.30 11.19
CA LEU A 298 -1.17 -9.61 9.83
C LEU A 298 0.01 -10.10 9.00
N ILE A 299 1.07 -9.30 8.91
CA ILE A 299 2.31 -9.62 8.19
C ILE A 299 3.46 -8.74 8.70
N SER A 300 4.69 -9.26 8.63
CA SER A 300 5.89 -8.49 8.94
C SER A 300 7.05 -8.83 8.00
N GLY A 301 7.98 -7.90 7.84
CA GLY A 301 9.19 -8.05 7.04
C GLY A 301 10.32 -7.14 7.56
N SER A 302 11.56 -7.52 7.29
CA SER A 302 12.75 -6.78 7.73
C SER A 302 13.82 -6.73 6.63
N TRP A 303 14.39 -5.56 6.40
CA TRP A 303 15.40 -5.31 5.38
C TRP A 303 16.49 -4.39 5.92
N LYS A 304 17.69 -4.46 5.33
CA LYS A 304 18.69 -3.42 5.56
C LYS A 304 18.26 -2.15 4.82
N SER A 305 18.46 -1.01 5.45
CA SER A 305 18.20 0.30 4.84
C SER A 305 18.91 0.48 3.50
N THR A 306 20.15 -0.01 3.35
CA THR A 306 20.92 0.01 2.10
C THR A 306 20.26 -0.75 0.96
N ASP A 307 19.52 -1.81 1.26
CA ASP A 307 18.84 -2.64 0.26
C ASP A 307 17.52 -2.00 -0.19
N LEU A 308 16.98 -1.09 0.63
CA LEU A 308 15.74 -0.38 0.35
C LEU A 308 15.94 0.91 -0.44
N ILE A 309 17.10 1.56 -0.39
CA ILE A 309 17.29 2.85 -1.08
C ILE A 309 17.05 2.72 -2.59
N GLY A 310 16.04 3.46 -3.07
CA GLY A 310 15.58 3.45 -4.46
C GLY A 310 14.73 2.25 -4.86
N ASN A 311 14.34 1.44 -3.89
CA ASN A 311 13.43 0.31 -4.03
C ASN A 311 12.13 0.60 -3.27
N GLN A 312 11.15 -0.29 -3.42
CA GLN A 312 9.85 -0.13 -2.78
C GLN A 312 9.32 -1.45 -2.23
N ILE A 313 8.49 -1.35 -1.19
CA ILE A 313 7.74 -2.47 -0.63
C ILE A 313 6.26 -2.23 -0.92
N HIS A 314 5.59 -3.22 -1.48
CA HIS A 314 4.17 -3.16 -1.75
C HIS A 314 3.40 -4.12 -0.84
N PHE A 315 2.48 -3.57 -0.06
CA PHE A 315 1.47 -4.31 0.68
C PHE A 315 0.19 -4.45 -0.15
N ALA A 316 -0.17 -5.69 -0.45
CA ALA A 316 -1.45 -6.07 -1.06
C ALA A 316 -1.92 -7.44 -0.57
N CYS A 317 -3.17 -7.76 -0.87
CA CYS A 317 -3.83 -8.99 -0.43
C CYS A 317 -4.32 -9.83 -1.62
N LEU A 318 -3.58 -10.88 -1.98
CA LEU A 318 -3.93 -11.77 -3.08
C LEU A 318 -5.27 -12.48 -2.81
N ASN A 319 -6.13 -12.57 -3.82
CA ASN A 319 -7.47 -13.17 -3.70
C ASN A 319 -7.55 -14.65 -4.11
N GLY A 320 -6.45 -15.23 -4.61
CA GLY A 320 -6.36 -16.64 -5.01
C GLY A 320 -7.16 -17.02 -6.26
N LEU A 321 -7.69 -16.06 -7.00
CA LEU A 321 -8.42 -16.30 -8.25
C LEU A 321 -7.48 -16.31 -9.45
N SER A 322 -7.72 -17.21 -10.41
CA SER A 322 -7.12 -17.12 -11.74
C SER A 322 -7.66 -15.92 -12.51
N LEU A 323 -6.94 -15.48 -13.55
CA LEU A 323 -7.36 -14.37 -14.41
C LEU A 323 -8.80 -14.52 -14.94
N ALA A 324 -9.14 -15.75 -15.36
CA ALA A 324 -10.47 -16.08 -15.89
C ALA A 324 -11.56 -15.98 -14.81
N GLN A 325 -11.26 -16.41 -13.59
CA GLN A 325 -12.20 -16.31 -12.46
C GLN A 325 -12.36 -14.85 -12.02
N SER A 326 -11.27 -14.09 -11.91
CA SER A 326 -11.32 -12.69 -11.48
C SER A 326 -12.12 -11.80 -12.43
N ALA A 327 -12.13 -12.09 -13.73
CA ALA A 327 -12.88 -11.31 -14.71
C ALA A 327 -14.40 -11.43 -14.60
N VAL A 328 -14.90 -12.52 -14.00
CA VAL A 328 -16.34 -12.81 -13.87
C VAL A 328 -16.82 -12.84 -12.42
N THR A 329 -15.90 -12.82 -11.45
CA THR A 329 -16.23 -12.81 -10.02
C THR A 329 -16.43 -11.36 -9.57
N PRO A 330 -17.63 -10.97 -9.11
CA PRO A 330 -17.83 -9.66 -8.52
C PRO A 330 -16.91 -9.46 -7.31
N VAL A 331 -16.27 -8.28 -7.20
CA VAL A 331 -15.34 -8.01 -6.09
C VAL A 331 -16.02 -8.11 -4.71
N GLY A 332 -17.34 -7.88 -4.65
CA GLY A 332 -18.13 -8.08 -3.44
C GLY A 332 -18.21 -9.54 -2.96
N HIS A 333 -17.93 -10.51 -3.82
CA HIS A 333 -17.92 -11.95 -3.51
C HIS A 333 -16.55 -12.44 -3.02
N LEU A 334 -15.50 -11.59 -3.07
CA LEU A 334 -14.20 -11.97 -2.54
C LEU A 334 -14.28 -12.17 -1.03
N ARG A 335 -13.67 -13.28 -0.57
CA ARG A 335 -13.63 -13.63 0.85
C ARG A 335 -12.25 -14.00 1.35
N ILE A 336 -11.38 -14.50 0.48
CA ILE A 336 -10.03 -14.94 0.84
C ILE A 336 -9.04 -13.85 0.46
N PHE A 337 -8.18 -13.49 1.40
CA PHE A 337 -7.15 -12.47 1.23
C PHE A 337 -5.84 -13.00 1.75
N THR A 338 -4.77 -12.92 0.96
CA THR A 338 -3.43 -13.40 1.35
C THR A 338 -2.49 -12.21 1.43
N PRO A 339 -2.13 -11.74 2.63
CA PRO A 339 -1.28 -10.58 2.80
C PRO A 339 0.11 -10.82 2.23
N THR A 340 0.63 -9.82 1.53
CA THR A 340 1.99 -9.85 0.96
C THR A 340 2.74 -8.55 1.25
N LEU A 341 4.05 -8.64 1.43
CA LEU A 341 4.99 -7.52 1.37
C LEU A 341 5.95 -7.82 0.22
N ALA A 342 5.62 -7.33 -0.97
CA ALA A 342 6.40 -7.56 -2.19
C ALA A 342 7.53 -6.52 -2.32
N PHE A 343 8.77 -6.97 -2.34
CA PHE A 343 9.93 -6.13 -2.62
C PHE A 343 10.11 -5.96 -4.13
N GLN A 344 10.20 -4.71 -4.59
CA GLN A 344 10.42 -4.38 -5.99
C GLN A 344 11.70 -3.57 -6.17
N ASP A 345 12.63 -4.12 -6.96
CA ASP A 345 13.82 -3.46 -7.47
C ASP A 345 13.85 -3.64 -8.99
N PHE A 346 13.77 -2.52 -9.73
CA PHE A 346 13.71 -2.52 -11.19
C PHE A 346 14.96 -3.10 -11.88
N ASN A 347 16.04 -3.35 -11.14
CA ASN A 347 17.30 -3.89 -11.68
C ASN A 347 17.65 -5.28 -11.12
N ALA A 348 16.86 -5.81 -10.18
CA ALA A 348 17.12 -7.10 -9.56
C ALA A 348 16.55 -8.26 -10.38
N SER A 349 17.09 -9.45 -10.12
CA SER A 349 16.52 -10.71 -10.60
C SER A 349 15.22 -11.04 -9.87
N VAL A 350 14.38 -11.87 -10.50
CA VAL A 350 13.11 -12.34 -9.90
C VAL A 350 13.41 -13.11 -8.61
N GLU A 351 14.46 -13.93 -8.60
CA GLU A 351 14.90 -14.70 -7.45
C GLU A 351 15.24 -13.79 -6.27
N ASN A 352 16.01 -12.72 -6.50
CA ASN A 352 16.36 -11.77 -5.45
C ASN A 352 15.12 -11.05 -4.90
N MET A 353 14.15 -10.70 -5.76
CA MET A 353 12.91 -10.07 -5.31
C MET A 353 12.04 -11.01 -4.49
N GLN A 354 11.98 -12.29 -4.86
CA GLN A 354 11.26 -13.33 -4.11
C GLN A 354 11.87 -13.58 -2.73
N GLU A 355 13.21 -13.69 -2.64
CA GLU A 355 13.93 -13.89 -1.38
C GLU A 355 13.72 -12.75 -0.37
N HIS A 356 13.42 -11.55 -0.86
CA HIS A 356 13.19 -10.35 -0.05
C HIS A 356 11.70 -9.98 0.08
N SER A 357 10.79 -10.83 -0.40
CA SER A 357 9.34 -10.65 -0.29
C SER A 357 8.75 -11.59 0.76
N PHE A 358 7.64 -11.18 1.38
CA PHE A 358 6.97 -11.96 2.43
C PHE A 358 5.52 -12.22 2.06
N ILE A 359 5.04 -13.42 2.38
CA ILE A 359 3.64 -13.84 2.21
C ILE A 359 3.20 -14.43 3.55
N ALA A 360 2.06 -13.96 4.07
CA ALA A 360 1.48 -14.46 5.30
C ALA A 360 0.32 -15.43 5.02
N ASP A 361 -0.19 -16.08 6.07
CA ASP A 361 -1.38 -16.93 5.97
C ASP A 361 -2.57 -16.15 5.42
N SER A 362 -3.37 -16.80 4.59
CA SER A 362 -4.62 -16.23 4.10
C SER A 362 -5.60 -16.01 5.26
N PHE A 363 -6.46 -15.00 5.12
CA PHE A 363 -7.47 -14.66 6.12
C PHE A 363 -8.77 -14.22 5.44
N THR A 364 -9.84 -14.12 6.23
CA THR A 364 -11.12 -13.54 5.79
C THR A 364 -11.36 -12.17 6.43
N LEU A 365 -12.27 -11.36 5.86
CA LEU A 365 -12.64 -10.06 6.44
C LEU A 365 -13.30 -10.17 7.82
N GLU A 366 -13.80 -11.34 8.18
CA GLU A 366 -14.30 -11.67 9.52
C GLU A 366 -13.16 -11.78 10.56
N GLY A 367 -11.92 -11.91 10.11
CA GLY A 367 -10.72 -12.07 10.95
C GLY A 367 -10.29 -13.52 11.17
N GLU A 368 -10.89 -14.48 10.44
CA GLU A 368 -10.53 -15.89 10.50
C GLU A 368 -9.23 -16.13 9.73
N LYS A 369 -8.25 -16.80 10.36
CA LYS A 369 -7.02 -17.24 9.66
C LYS A 369 -7.28 -18.58 8.99
N ILE A 370 -6.98 -18.67 7.69
CA ILE A 370 -7.06 -19.88 6.89
C ILE A 370 -5.70 -20.55 6.94
N ILE A 371 -5.53 -21.44 7.92
CA ILE A 371 -4.30 -22.22 8.06
C ILE A 371 -4.42 -23.43 7.13
N VAL A 372 -3.62 -23.45 6.06
CA VAL A 372 -3.49 -24.65 5.22
C VAL A 372 -2.68 -25.68 6.02
N PRO A 373 -3.24 -26.85 6.35
CA PRO A 373 -2.49 -27.83 7.13
C PRO A 373 -1.27 -28.32 6.36
N GLU A 374 -0.07 -28.19 6.94
CA GLU A 374 1.13 -28.89 6.45
C GLU A 374 0.87 -30.39 6.48
N ASN A 375 0.66 -31.00 5.29
CA ASN A 375 0.48 -32.43 5.00
C ASN A 375 -0.41 -33.23 5.97
N ASN A 376 -1.63 -33.59 5.52
CA ASN A 376 -2.49 -34.68 6.02
C ASN A 376 -2.40 -34.98 7.53
N ARG A 377 -2.60 -33.96 8.38
CA ARG A 377 -2.87 -34.21 9.79
C ARG A 377 -4.23 -34.91 9.89
N GLU A 378 -4.29 -36.08 10.54
CA GLU A 378 -5.54 -36.84 10.76
C GLU A 378 -6.66 -35.98 11.36
N ASN A 379 -6.29 -34.94 12.12
CA ASN A 379 -7.20 -34.05 12.84
C ASN A 379 -7.54 -32.74 12.10
N ALA A 380 -7.21 -32.61 10.81
CA ALA A 380 -7.55 -31.40 10.05
C ALA A 380 -9.01 -31.42 9.56
N PRO A 381 -9.74 -30.27 9.61
CA PRO A 381 -11.07 -30.11 9.00
C PRO A 381 -11.09 -30.42 7.49
N ILE A 382 -9.97 -30.19 6.82
CA ILE A 382 -9.76 -30.43 5.39
C ILE A 382 -8.65 -31.46 5.20
N VAL A 383 -8.96 -32.52 4.46
CA VAL A 383 -7.97 -33.46 3.91
C VAL A 383 -7.64 -33.05 2.49
N LEU A 384 -6.39 -32.63 2.27
CA LEU A 384 -5.90 -32.26 0.96
C LEU A 384 -5.46 -33.52 0.21
N ASN A 385 -6.20 -33.86 -0.85
CA ASN A 385 -5.85 -34.93 -1.78
C ASN A 385 -6.02 -34.41 -3.22
N ALA A 386 -5.57 -35.17 -4.22
CA ALA A 386 -5.95 -34.90 -5.60
C ALA A 386 -7.42 -35.27 -5.83
N SER A 387 -8.13 -34.49 -6.65
CA SER A 387 -9.46 -34.86 -7.15
C SER A 387 -9.42 -36.25 -7.79
N SER A 388 -10.44 -37.08 -7.51
CA SER A 388 -10.53 -38.45 -8.01
C SER A 388 -11.79 -38.65 -8.85
N GLU A 389 -11.61 -38.90 -10.14
CA GLU A 389 -12.72 -39.20 -11.05
C GLU A 389 -13.50 -40.46 -10.62
N GLU A 390 -12.82 -41.44 -9.99
CA GLU A 390 -13.48 -42.64 -9.49
C GLU A 390 -14.39 -42.35 -8.30
N LEU A 391 -13.99 -41.44 -7.40
CA LEU A 391 -14.82 -40.98 -6.29
C LEU A 391 -16.03 -40.18 -6.79
N LEU A 392 -15.83 -39.28 -7.76
CA LEU A 392 -16.90 -38.51 -8.39
C LEU A 392 -17.98 -39.40 -9.01
N LYS A 393 -17.58 -40.47 -9.70
CA LYS A 393 -18.50 -41.43 -10.33
C LYS A 393 -19.31 -42.25 -9.34
N LYS A 394 -18.88 -42.36 -8.07
CA LYS A 394 -19.65 -43.05 -7.02
C LYS A 394 -20.81 -42.21 -6.49
N VAL A 395 -20.78 -40.89 -6.71
CA VAL A 395 -21.86 -39.99 -6.27
C VAL A 395 -23.09 -40.24 -7.15
N ASP A 396 -24.18 -40.70 -6.51
CA ASP A 396 -25.50 -40.92 -7.14
C ASP A 396 -26.39 -39.68 -6.96
N LYS A 397 -26.39 -39.10 -5.76
CA LYS A 397 -27.19 -37.92 -5.41
C LYS A 397 -26.38 -36.92 -4.60
N ILE A 398 -26.80 -35.67 -4.64
CA ILE A 398 -26.27 -34.60 -3.78
C ILE A 398 -27.44 -33.94 -3.05
N SER A 399 -27.22 -33.46 -1.83
CA SER A 399 -28.13 -32.56 -1.13
C SER A 399 -27.43 -31.23 -0.92
N LEU A 400 -28.16 -30.12 -1.09
CA LEU A 400 -27.66 -28.76 -0.95
C LEU A 400 -28.56 -27.99 0.00
N LYS A 401 -27.95 -27.34 0.99
CA LYS A 401 -28.63 -26.37 1.87
C LYS A 401 -27.80 -25.10 1.98
N ALA A 402 -28.40 -23.95 1.68
CA ALA A 402 -27.82 -22.63 1.85
C ALA A 402 -28.49 -21.92 3.04
N GLN A 403 -27.70 -21.31 3.91
CA GLN A 403 -28.18 -20.61 5.11
C GLN A 403 -27.47 -19.26 5.26
N PRO A 404 -28.20 -18.14 5.29
CA PRO A 404 -27.61 -16.83 5.55
C PRO A 404 -27.18 -16.73 7.01
N VAL A 405 -25.92 -16.38 7.23
CA VAL A 405 -25.29 -16.24 8.56
C VAL A 405 -25.34 -14.80 9.04
N ASN A 406 -25.02 -13.85 8.16
CA ASN A 406 -25.11 -12.41 8.43
C ASN A 406 -25.61 -11.66 7.19
N ASP A 407 -25.36 -10.34 7.09
CA ASP A 407 -25.89 -9.51 6.00
C ASP A 407 -25.37 -9.88 4.61
N ARG A 408 -24.29 -10.67 4.50
CA ARG A 408 -23.79 -11.22 3.22
C ARG A 408 -23.19 -12.62 3.29
N LEU A 409 -22.71 -13.06 4.45
CA LEU A 409 -22.09 -14.37 4.59
C LEU A 409 -23.16 -15.46 4.53
N VAL A 410 -22.94 -16.45 3.67
CA VAL A 410 -23.82 -17.60 3.49
C VAL A 410 -23.02 -18.88 3.74
N LYS A 411 -23.57 -19.77 4.56
CA LYS A 411 -23.05 -21.11 4.80
C LYS A 411 -23.76 -22.10 3.89
N ILE A 412 -22.99 -22.88 3.14
CA ILE A 412 -23.46 -23.94 2.27
C ILE A 412 -23.11 -25.28 2.91
N GLN A 413 -24.07 -26.18 2.94
CA GLN A 413 -23.93 -27.55 3.40
C GLN A 413 -24.19 -28.50 2.25
N VAL A 414 -23.27 -29.43 2.01
CA VAL A 414 -23.35 -30.41 0.91
C VAL A 414 -23.18 -31.83 1.42
N GLU A 415 -24.08 -32.71 0.99
CA GLU A 415 -24.03 -34.14 1.28
C GLU A 415 -24.05 -34.94 -0.04
N PRO A 416 -22.88 -35.37 -0.55
CA PRO A 416 -22.81 -36.31 -1.68
C PRO A 416 -23.02 -37.73 -1.17
N ILE A 417 -23.95 -38.43 -1.79
CA ILE A 417 -24.46 -39.73 -1.35
C ILE A 417 -24.31 -40.75 -2.48
N ASP A 418 -23.85 -41.96 -2.14
CA ASP A 418 -23.79 -43.09 -3.08
C ASP A 418 -25.15 -43.78 -3.27
N SER A 419 -25.20 -44.80 -4.12
CA SER A 419 -26.41 -45.58 -4.38
C SER A 419 -26.92 -46.39 -3.18
N GLU A 420 -26.11 -46.57 -2.13
CA GLU A 420 -26.47 -47.26 -0.88
C GLU A 420 -26.97 -46.29 0.20
N GLY A 421 -26.98 -44.97 -0.07
CA GLY A 421 -27.38 -43.95 0.89
C GLY A 421 -26.26 -43.52 1.83
N LYS A 422 -25.01 -43.90 1.56
CA LYS A 422 -23.85 -43.54 2.38
C LYS A 422 -23.18 -42.27 1.86
N ILE A 423 -22.74 -41.43 2.80
CA ILE A 423 -21.97 -40.21 2.52
C ILE A 423 -20.61 -40.56 1.91
N ILE A 424 -20.24 -39.87 0.83
CA ILE A 424 -18.93 -39.95 0.20
C ILE A 424 -18.03 -38.81 0.70
N GLU A 425 -17.01 -39.14 1.48
CA GLU A 425 -15.99 -38.17 1.94
C GLU A 425 -14.76 -38.13 1.01
N GLY A 426 -13.94 -37.07 1.12
CA GLY A 426 -12.65 -36.96 0.42
C GLY A 426 -12.68 -36.26 -0.94
N LEU A 427 -13.83 -35.76 -1.40
CA LEU A 427 -13.91 -34.84 -2.54
C LEU A 427 -13.18 -33.52 -2.21
N GLN A 428 -12.66 -32.87 -3.24
CA GLN A 428 -11.84 -31.66 -3.13
C GLN A 428 -12.63 -30.43 -3.55
N ALA A 429 -12.24 -29.24 -3.11
CA ALA A 429 -12.96 -28.00 -3.44
C ALA A 429 -13.18 -27.81 -4.95
N ALA A 430 -12.20 -28.21 -5.78
CA ALA A 430 -12.28 -28.13 -7.25
C ALA A 430 -13.34 -29.04 -7.90
N ASP A 431 -13.85 -30.03 -7.16
CA ASP A 431 -14.88 -30.96 -7.61
C ASP A 431 -16.28 -30.32 -7.60
N PHE A 432 -16.44 -29.22 -6.86
CA PHE A 432 -17.70 -28.50 -6.68
C PHE A 432 -17.66 -27.18 -7.44
N LYS A 433 -18.72 -26.87 -8.16
CA LYS A 433 -18.91 -25.56 -8.81
C LYS A 433 -20.20 -24.93 -8.32
N PHE A 434 -20.09 -23.69 -7.85
CA PHE A 434 -21.22 -22.94 -7.31
C PHE A 434 -21.51 -21.71 -8.16
N SER A 435 -22.79 -21.40 -8.32
CA SER A 435 -23.26 -20.12 -8.81
C SER A 435 -24.41 -19.61 -7.94
N ASP A 436 -24.48 -18.29 -7.76
CA ASP A 436 -25.56 -17.58 -7.08
C ASP A 436 -26.18 -16.61 -8.07
N ASN A 437 -27.48 -16.72 -8.31
CA ASN A 437 -28.21 -15.93 -9.31
C ASN A 437 -27.52 -15.97 -10.70
N GLN A 438 -27.07 -17.17 -11.10
CA GLN A 438 -26.33 -17.44 -12.35
C GLN A 438 -24.91 -16.84 -12.44
N LEU A 439 -24.44 -16.16 -11.39
CA LEU A 439 -23.08 -15.64 -11.31
C LEU A 439 -22.17 -16.63 -10.56
N PRO A 440 -20.95 -16.89 -11.05
CA PRO A 440 -20.01 -17.73 -10.30
C PRO A 440 -19.63 -17.06 -8.97
N VAL A 441 -19.52 -17.87 -7.91
CA VAL A 441 -19.13 -17.41 -6.58
C VAL A 441 -17.84 -18.08 -6.11
N GLN A 442 -16.99 -17.32 -5.42
CA GLN A 442 -15.82 -17.86 -4.75
C GLN A 442 -16.26 -18.43 -3.39
N VAL A 443 -16.29 -19.75 -3.29
CA VAL A 443 -16.57 -20.44 -2.03
C VAL A 443 -15.28 -20.79 -1.30
N LEU A 444 -15.27 -20.64 0.02
CA LEU A 444 -14.27 -21.24 0.89
C LEU A 444 -14.79 -22.60 1.35
N MET A 445 -14.02 -23.66 1.14
CA MET A 445 -14.30 -24.95 1.77
C MET A 445 -13.83 -24.90 3.22
N GLU A 446 -14.76 -25.09 4.15
CA GLU A 446 -14.52 -25.04 5.60
C GLU A 446 -14.21 -26.44 6.15
N SER A 447 -14.80 -27.48 5.54
CA SER A 447 -14.51 -28.88 5.86
C SER A 447 -14.87 -29.80 4.69
N ASN A 448 -14.20 -30.96 4.60
CA ASN A 448 -14.54 -32.05 3.66
C ASN A 448 -14.71 -33.42 4.33
N ARG A 449 -14.94 -33.37 5.64
CA ARG A 449 -15.36 -34.47 6.52
C ARG A 449 -16.18 -33.89 7.67
N LYS A 450 -16.89 -34.75 8.40
CA LYS A 450 -17.70 -34.32 9.57
C LYS A 450 -16.86 -33.60 10.62
N THR A 451 -17.08 -32.29 10.73
CA THR A 451 -16.28 -31.38 11.56
C THR A 451 -17.19 -30.44 12.35
N PRO A 452 -17.60 -30.81 13.58
CA PRO A 452 -18.35 -29.91 14.45
C PRO A 452 -17.53 -28.65 14.75
N LYS A 453 -18.13 -27.47 14.56
CA LYS A 453 -17.59 -26.21 15.08
C LYS A 453 -18.37 -25.79 16.33
N VAL A 454 -17.70 -25.71 17.48
CA VAL A 454 -18.31 -25.33 18.76
C VAL A 454 -17.67 -24.05 19.30
N LEU A 455 -18.50 -23.06 19.62
CA LEU A 455 -18.07 -21.83 20.28
C LEU A 455 -18.49 -21.83 21.74
N ILE A 456 -17.53 -21.67 22.65
CA ILE A 456 -17.75 -21.59 24.08
C ILE A 456 -17.64 -20.13 24.51
N LEU A 457 -18.76 -19.54 24.93
CA LEU A 457 -18.81 -18.22 25.56
C LEU A 457 -18.71 -18.39 27.08
N VAL A 458 -17.82 -17.63 27.70
CA VAL A 458 -17.59 -17.67 29.14
C VAL A 458 -17.74 -16.28 29.72
N ASP A 459 -18.74 -16.09 30.56
CA ASP A 459 -18.85 -14.90 31.39
C ASP A 459 -17.63 -14.80 32.31
N ALA A 460 -16.84 -13.74 32.17
CA ALA A 460 -15.62 -13.49 32.94
C ALA A 460 -15.85 -12.55 34.13
N SER A 461 -17.10 -12.28 34.49
CA SER A 461 -17.44 -11.45 35.65
C SER A 461 -17.05 -12.11 36.97
N LEU A 462 -16.73 -11.27 37.97
CA LEU A 462 -16.32 -11.72 39.30
C LEU A 462 -17.42 -12.46 40.07
N SER A 463 -18.68 -12.42 39.61
CA SER A 463 -19.80 -13.12 40.22
C SER A 463 -19.83 -14.61 39.87
N MET A 464 -19.09 -15.04 38.85
CA MET A 464 -19.03 -16.43 38.40
C MET A 464 -18.49 -17.37 39.48
N PRO A 465 -19.05 -18.59 39.60
CA PRO A 465 -18.57 -19.58 40.56
C PRO A 465 -17.13 -20.01 40.21
N LYS A 466 -16.32 -20.32 41.23
CA LYS A 466 -14.89 -20.69 41.08
C LYS A 466 -14.64 -21.79 40.04
N ASN A 467 -15.57 -22.73 39.93
CA ASN A 467 -15.51 -23.87 39.01
C ASN A 467 -15.60 -23.46 37.52
N TYR A 468 -16.21 -22.32 37.23
CA TYR A 468 -16.39 -21.77 35.88
C TYR A 468 -15.68 -20.42 35.73
N TYR A 469 -14.60 -20.20 36.49
CA TYR A 469 -13.84 -18.94 36.49
C TYR A 469 -12.33 -19.19 36.42
N GLY A 470 -11.62 -18.37 35.64
CA GLY A 470 -10.16 -18.44 35.49
C GLY A 470 -9.67 -19.83 35.06
N GLU A 471 -8.57 -20.29 35.69
CA GLU A 471 -7.92 -21.56 35.35
C GLU A 471 -8.84 -22.79 35.43
N GLN A 472 -9.84 -22.80 36.32
CA GLN A 472 -10.78 -23.92 36.42
C GLN A 472 -11.70 -24.01 35.20
N MET A 473 -12.07 -22.86 34.62
CA MET A 473 -12.81 -22.86 33.37
C MET A 473 -11.96 -23.39 32.21
N ASP A 474 -10.67 -23.07 32.19
CA ASP A 474 -9.76 -23.61 31.18
C ASP A 474 -9.65 -25.15 31.30
N VAL A 475 -9.66 -25.70 32.52
CA VAL A 475 -9.72 -27.16 32.74
C VAL A 475 -11.03 -27.76 32.24
N PHE A 476 -12.17 -27.11 32.49
CA PHE A 476 -13.47 -27.54 31.96
C PHE A 476 -13.47 -27.56 30.44
N VAL A 477 -13.00 -26.48 29.80
CA VAL A 477 -12.91 -26.35 28.33
C VAL A 477 -11.98 -27.42 27.76
N ALA A 478 -10.80 -27.65 28.36
CA ALA A 478 -9.87 -28.68 27.93
C ALA A 478 -10.47 -30.09 28.02
N SER A 479 -11.21 -30.39 29.09
CA SER A 479 -11.90 -31.67 29.27
C SER A 479 -13.02 -31.88 28.25
N LEU A 480 -13.78 -30.82 27.93
CA LEU A 480 -14.78 -30.85 26.88
C LEU A 480 -14.15 -31.09 25.52
N GLN A 481 -13.05 -30.38 25.24
CA GLN A 481 -12.30 -30.52 24.00
C GLN A 481 -11.78 -31.95 23.81
N GLU A 482 -11.20 -32.57 24.83
CA GLU A 482 -10.75 -33.96 24.78
C GLU A 482 -11.89 -34.93 24.42
N LYS A 483 -13.06 -34.78 25.05
CA LYS A 483 -14.24 -35.64 24.79
C LYS A 483 -14.86 -35.44 23.42
N ILE A 484 -14.88 -34.21 22.89
CA ILE A 484 -15.40 -33.96 21.55
C ILE A 484 -14.42 -34.52 20.51
N LEU A 485 -13.12 -34.29 20.69
CA LEU A 485 -12.08 -34.75 19.77
C LEU A 485 -11.97 -36.28 19.70
N SER A 486 -12.36 -37.02 20.76
CA SER A 486 -12.40 -38.49 20.71
C SER A 486 -13.45 -39.03 19.74
N ASN A 487 -14.57 -38.32 19.56
CA ASN A 487 -15.64 -38.70 18.63
C ASN A 487 -15.49 -38.03 17.25
N PHE A 488 -14.95 -36.81 17.23
CA PHE A 488 -14.75 -35.99 16.05
C PHE A 488 -13.33 -35.42 16.05
N PRO A 489 -12.33 -36.17 15.56
CA PRO A 489 -10.93 -35.76 15.61
C PRO A 489 -10.63 -34.41 14.92
N ALA A 490 -11.49 -33.99 13.99
CA ALA A 490 -11.36 -32.74 13.25
C ALA A 490 -12.17 -31.56 13.84
N ALA A 491 -12.87 -31.74 14.97
CA ALA A 491 -13.72 -30.69 15.55
C ALA A 491 -12.94 -29.41 15.86
N ILE A 492 -13.58 -28.26 15.61
CA ILE A 492 -13.04 -26.93 15.93
C ILE A 492 -13.76 -26.42 17.16
N ILE A 493 -12.99 -26.07 18.20
CA ILE A 493 -13.52 -25.61 19.48
C ILE A 493 -12.82 -24.32 19.84
N GLU A 494 -13.56 -23.23 19.97
CA GLU A 494 -13.04 -21.93 20.37
C GLU A 494 -13.68 -21.44 21.67
N LYS A 495 -12.93 -20.63 22.42
CA LYS A 495 -13.37 -20.01 23.68
C LYS A 495 -13.34 -18.50 23.54
N TRP A 496 -14.44 -17.82 23.84
CA TRP A 496 -14.50 -16.36 24.01
C TRP A 496 -14.80 -16.02 25.46
N GLU A 497 -14.09 -15.03 25.98
CA GLU A 497 -14.40 -14.43 27.27
C GLU A 497 -15.32 -13.23 27.05
N THR A 498 -16.39 -13.16 27.83
CA THR A 498 -17.44 -12.15 27.67
C THR A 498 -17.66 -11.39 28.99
N PRO A 499 -17.93 -10.08 28.95
CA PRO A 499 -18.56 -9.37 30.06
C PRO A 499 -20.02 -9.80 30.22
N SER A 500 -20.69 -9.27 31.26
CA SER A 500 -22.11 -9.51 31.55
C SER A 500 -23.09 -8.87 30.55
N GLU A 501 -22.68 -8.56 29.31
CA GLU A 501 -23.53 -8.03 28.24
C GLU A 501 -24.08 -9.21 27.42
N LEU A 502 -24.98 -9.98 28.03
CA LEU A 502 -25.26 -11.35 27.58
C LEU A 502 -25.89 -11.41 26.19
N PHE A 503 -26.86 -10.54 25.88
CA PHE A 503 -27.51 -10.53 24.57
C PHE A 503 -26.57 -10.03 23.47
N THR A 504 -25.73 -9.04 23.77
CA THR A 504 -24.75 -8.47 22.82
C THR A 504 -23.75 -9.54 22.37
N TRP A 505 -23.20 -10.31 23.30
CA TRP A 505 -22.23 -11.36 22.97
C TRP A 505 -22.88 -12.60 22.35
N LEU A 506 -24.09 -12.95 22.78
CA LEU A 506 -24.86 -13.99 22.11
C LEU A 506 -25.17 -13.60 20.67
N LEU A 507 -25.52 -12.35 20.39
CA LEU A 507 -25.76 -11.85 19.03
C LEU A 507 -24.50 -11.94 18.17
N LYS A 508 -23.34 -11.53 18.71
CA LYS A 508 -22.05 -11.68 18.02
C LYS A 508 -21.78 -13.14 17.67
N ALA A 509 -22.03 -14.04 18.60
CA ALA A 509 -21.87 -15.48 18.39
C ALA A 509 -22.89 -16.05 17.40
N SER A 510 -24.14 -15.57 17.40
CA SER A 510 -25.16 -16.00 16.43
C SER A 510 -24.84 -15.61 14.99
N LYS A 511 -24.01 -14.59 14.78
CA LYS A 511 -23.54 -14.15 13.45
C LYS A 511 -22.29 -14.89 12.93
N THR A 512 -21.97 -16.05 13.50
CA THR A 512 -20.80 -16.86 13.15
C THR A 512 -21.20 -18.09 12.33
N ASN A 513 -20.21 -18.75 11.73
CA ASN A 513 -20.40 -20.02 11.01
C ASN A 513 -20.37 -21.27 11.94
N TYR A 514 -20.38 -21.11 13.27
CA TYR A 514 -20.36 -22.22 14.23
C TYR A 514 -21.58 -23.14 14.08
N ASP A 515 -21.50 -24.36 14.59
CA ASP A 515 -22.65 -25.29 14.63
C ASP A 515 -23.35 -25.23 16.00
N LEU A 516 -22.61 -24.95 17.07
CA LEU A 516 -23.15 -24.90 18.44
C LEU A 516 -22.51 -23.76 19.23
N ILE A 517 -23.33 -23.03 19.98
CA ILE A 517 -22.86 -22.09 21.01
C ILE A 517 -23.09 -22.73 22.38
N VAL A 518 -22.08 -22.69 23.24
CA VAL A 518 -22.18 -23.08 24.65
C VAL A 518 -21.89 -21.84 25.48
N TYR A 519 -22.87 -21.30 26.19
CA TYR A 519 -22.71 -20.07 26.97
C TYR A 519 -22.78 -20.34 28.46
N ALA A 520 -21.61 -20.30 29.13
CA ALA A 520 -21.49 -20.34 30.58
C ALA A 520 -21.66 -18.96 31.21
N THR A 521 -22.73 -18.76 31.98
CA THR A 521 -23.00 -17.50 32.69
C THR A 521 -23.85 -17.75 33.94
N ASP A 522 -23.71 -16.87 34.94
CA ASP A 522 -24.55 -16.87 36.14
C ASP A 522 -25.85 -16.05 35.99
N GLY A 523 -26.03 -15.42 34.82
CA GLY A 523 -27.21 -14.68 34.41
C GLY A 523 -27.29 -13.26 34.93
N ASP A 524 -26.20 -12.72 35.49
CA ASP A 524 -26.07 -11.28 35.69
C ASP A 524 -25.98 -10.59 34.32
N ASN A 525 -26.87 -9.64 34.06
CA ASN A 525 -26.99 -9.04 32.73
C ASN A 525 -27.01 -7.51 32.79
N ASN A 526 -26.06 -6.91 32.08
CA ASN A 526 -25.86 -5.46 31.96
C ASN A 526 -26.39 -4.88 30.65
N ASP A 527 -27.03 -5.69 29.80
CA ASP A 527 -27.66 -5.24 28.56
C ASP A 527 -29.14 -5.63 28.45
N THR A 528 -29.76 -5.31 27.30
CA THR A 528 -31.16 -5.60 27.03
C THR A 528 -31.33 -6.22 25.66
N TYR A 529 -32.16 -7.26 25.59
CA TYR A 529 -32.59 -7.84 24.32
C TYR A 529 -33.26 -6.80 23.42
N ASN A 530 -32.85 -6.77 22.15
CA ASN A 530 -33.46 -5.94 21.12
C ASN A 530 -34.08 -6.83 20.04
N GLU A 531 -35.41 -6.76 19.93
CA GLU A 531 -36.23 -7.60 19.05
C GLU A 531 -35.87 -7.47 17.56
N LYS A 532 -35.28 -6.34 17.16
CA LYS A 532 -34.84 -6.13 15.77
C LYS A 532 -33.81 -7.16 15.30
N HIS A 533 -33.10 -7.82 16.22
CA HIS A 533 -32.08 -8.82 15.90
C HIS A 533 -32.60 -10.28 15.95
N LEU A 534 -33.90 -10.51 16.17
CA LEU A 534 -34.46 -11.86 16.31
C LEU A 534 -34.06 -12.80 15.17
N VAL A 535 -34.13 -12.33 13.92
CA VAL A 535 -33.76 -13.09 12.73
C VAL A 535 -32.30 -13.54 12.79
N ALA A 536 -31.38 -12.68 13.24
CA ALA A 536 -29.97 -13.03 13.36
C ALA A 536 -29.72 -14.11 14.42
N TYR A 537 -30.44 -14.07 15.55
CA TYR A 537 -30.36 -15.13 16.56
C TYR A 537 -30.89 -16.48 16.04
N GLN A 538 -32.02 -16.45 15.32
CA GLN A 538 -32.69 -17.66 14.84
C GLN A 538 -31.96 -18.33 13.66
N ASN A 539 -31.31 -17.55 12.80
CA ASN A 539 -30.49 -18.05 11.70
C ASN A 539 -29.12 -18.57 12.18
N GLY A 540 -28.67 -18.09 13.34
CA GLY A 540 -27.42 -18.51 13.96
C GLY A 540 -27.44 -19.93 14.54
N PRO A 541 -26.31 -20.37 15.14
CA PRO A 541 -26.22 -21.67 15.77
C PRO A 541 -27.11 -21.76 17.02
N PRO A 542 -27.70 -22.93 17.33
CA PRO A 542 -28.38 -23.14 18.60
C PRO A 542 -27.44 -22.92 19.79
N ALA A 543 -27.97 -22.35 20.88
CA ALA A 543 -27.20 -22.07 22.08
C ALA A 543 -27.60 -22.92 23.29
N LEU A 544 -26.63 -23.62 23.89
CA LEU A 544 -26.75 -24.26 25.19
C LEU A 544 -26.38 -23.24 26.27
N ILE A 545 -27.38 -22.73 26.98
CA ILE A 545 -27.18 -21.74 28.05
C ILE A 545 -26.95 -22.48 29.36
N LEU A 546 -25.71 -22.48 29.85
CA LEU A 546 -25.32 -23.17 31.08
C LEU A 546 -25.62 -22.28 32.28
N ASN A 547 -26.64 -22.61 33.06
CA ASN A 547 -26.99 -21.92 34.30
C ASN A 547 -26.09 -22.41 35.44
N VAL A 548 -24.89 -21.81 35.56
CA VAL A 548 -23.83 -22.28 36.46
C VAL A 548 -24.16 -22.15 37.96
N LYS A 549 -25.14 -21.33 38.33
CA LYS A 549 -25.62 -21.20 39.72
C LYS A 549 -26.92 -21.95 40.01
N ASN A 550 -27.57 -22.51 38.99
CA ASN A 550 -28.96 -22.98 39.07
C ASN A 550 -29.90 -21.93 39.70
N SER A 551 -29.71 -20.67 39.32
CA SER A 551 -30.52 -19.57 39.87
C SER A 551 -31.98 -19.79 39.49
N LYS A 552 -32.86 -19.81 40.49
CA LYS A 552 -34.32 -19.86 40.31
C LYS A 552 -34.97 -18.49 40.44
N ALA A 553 -34.18 -17.43 40.55
CA ALA A 553 -34.71 -16.08 40.62
C ALA A 553 -35.42 -15.74 39.31
N ASN A 554 -36.62 -15.14 39.42
CA ASN A 554 -37.48 -14.91 38.26
C ASN A 554 -36.83 -14.06 37.16
N HIS A 555 -35.98 -13.09 37.52
CA HIS A 555 -35.30 -12.24 36.55
C HIS A 555 -34.22 -13.03 35.78
N THR A 556 -33.35 -13.77 36.49
CA THR A 556 -32.30 -14.61 35.89
C THR A 556 -32.89 -15.71 35.00
N LYS A 557 -33.95 -16.37 35.49
CA LYS A 557 -34.64 -17.41 34.73
C LYS A 557 -35.23 -16.87 33.42
N ARG A 558 -35.86 -15.68 33.45
CA ARG A 558 -36.37 -15.02 32.24
C ARG A 558 -35.26 -14.72 31.24
N THR A 559 -34.09 -14.30 31.70
CA THR A 559 -32.93 -14.06 30.83
C THR A 559 -32.48 -15.35 30.14
N PHE A 560 -32.25 -16.43 30.90
CA PHE A 560 -31.83 -17.72 30.33
C PHE A 560 -32.87 -18.31 29.37
N ASP A 561 -34.14 -18.34 29.79
CA ASP A 561 -35.24 -18.84 28.96
C ASP A 561 -35.33 -18.03 27.66
N LYS A 562 -35.14 -16.69 27.73
CA LYS A 562 -35.17 -15.85 26.53
C LYS A 562 -33.99 -16.09 25.60
N MET A 563 -32.78 -16.24 26.14
CA MET A 563 -31.57 -16.55 25.35
C MET A 563 -31.70 -17.89 24.61
N ALA A 564 -32.23 -18.91 25.28
CA ALA A 564 -32.50 -20.20 24.67
C ALA A 564 -33.62 -20.12 23.61
N GLU A 565 -34.72 -19.42 23.90
CA GLU A 565 -35.85 -19.25 22.97
C GLU A 565 -35.42 -18.59 21.65
N ILE A 566 -34.67 -17.48 21.71
CA ILE A 566 -34.31 -16.70 20.51
C ILE A 566 -33.29 -17.40 19.61
N THR A 567 -32.54 -18.38 20.14
CA THR A 567 -31.50 -19.13 19.42
C THR A 567 -31.95 -20.54 19.03
N ASN A 568 -33.20 -20.93 19.27
CA ASN A 568 -33.65 -22.33 19.15
C ASN A 568 -32.80 -23.31 19.99
N GLY A 569 -32.27 -22.82 21.11
CA GLY A 569 -31.41 -23.53 22.03
C GLY A 569 -32.15 -24.08 23.25
N LEU A 570 -31.40 -24.38 24.31
CA LEU A 570 -31.95 -24.87 25.57
C LEU A 570 -31.10 -24.46 26.77
N VAL A 571 -31.72 -24.41 27.94
CA VAL A 571 -31.05 -24.12 29.22
C VAL A 571 -30.59 -25.43 29.86
N VAL A 572 -29.32 -25.50 30.26
CA VAL A 572 -28.71 -26.66 30.93
C VAL A 572 -28.38 -26.28 32.37
N ASP A 573 -28.82 -27.09 33.33
CA ASP A 573 -28.36 -27.00 34.72
C ASP A 573 -26.89 -27.42 34.80
N ALA A 574 -26.03 -26.51 35.27
CA ALA A 574 -24.59 -26.66 35.25
C ALA A 574 -23.94 -26.68 36.64
N GLN A 575 -24.63 -27.25 37.64
CA GLN A 575 -24.01 -27.51 38.95
C GLN A 575 -22.99 -28.66 38.94
N ASP A 576 -23.17 -29.66 38.08
CA ASP A 576 -22.27 -30.81 37.95
C ASP A 576 -21.59 -30.80 36.58
N GLU A 577 -20.30 -30.41 36.59
CA GLU A 577 -19.47 -30.33 35.38
C GLU A 577 -19.46 -31.63 34.58
N LYS A 578 -19.45 -32.81 35.23
CA LYS A 578 -19.38 -34.09 34.50
C LYS A 578 -20.66 -34.35 33.71
N VAL A 579 -21.81 -34.08 34.34
CA VAL A 579 -23.13 -34.21 33.69
C VAL A 579 -23.26 -33.21 32.54
N VAL A 580 -22.74 -31.99 32.71
CA VAL A 580 -22.73 -30.98 31.64
C VAL A 580 -21.89 -31.43 30.45
N LEU A 581 -20.68 -31.91 30.70
CA LEU A 581 -19.79 -32.42 29.63
C LEU A 581 -20.46 -33.53 28.82
N GLU A 582 -21.12 -34.48 29.49
CA GLU A 582 -21.85 -35.57 28.83
C GLU A 582 -23.02 -35.03 27.98
N LYS A 583 -23.83 -34.11 28.52
CA LYS A 583 -24.94 -33.50 27.78
C LYS A 583 -24.49 -32.73 26.54
N ILE A 584 -23.39 -31.98 26.61
CA ILE A 584 -22.87 -31.26 25.45
C ILE A 584 -22.44 -32.25 24.36
N VAL A 585 -21.71 -33.31 24.74
CA VAL A 585 -21.26 -34.35 23.79
C VAL A 585 -22.45 -35.12 23.19
N GLU A 586 -23.46 -35.47 23.99
CA GLU A 586 -24.70 -36.08 23.51
C GLU A 586 -25.43 -35.17 22.51
N PHE A 587 -25.50 -33.88 22.80
CA PHE A 587 -26.11 -32.90 21.90
C PHE A 587 -25.38 -32.86 20.56
N ILE A 588 -24.04 -32.74 20.56
CA ILE A 588 -23.22 -32.71 19.34
C ILE A 588 -23.37 -34.00 18.53
N ASN A 589 -23.36 -35.17 19.18
CA ASN A 589 -23.54 -36.46 18.51
C ASN A 589 -24.91 -36.59 17.82
N ALA A 590 -25.94 -35.91 18.32
CA ALA A 590 -27.28 -35.92 17.76
C ALA A 590 -27.47 -34.90 16.62
N MET A 591 -26.53 -33.95 16.43
CA MET A 591 -26.62 -32.94 15.37
C MET A 591 -26.38 -33.56 14.00
N ASN A 592 -27.14 -33.11 12.99
CA ASN A 592 -26.82 -33.42 11.60
C ASN A 592 -25.68 -32.51 11.12
N ILE A 593 -24.44 -32.98 11.26
CA ILE A 593 -23.24 -32.26 10.82
C ILE A 593 -22.86 -32.79 9.42
N PRO A 594 -23.04 -31.97 8.37
CA PRO A 594 -22.69 -32.39 7.02
C PRO A 594 -21.16 -32.52 6.89
N PRO A 595 -20.69 -33.44 6.04
CA PRO A 595 -19.28 -33.67 5.79
C PRO A 595 -18.63 -32.52 5.02
N TYR A 596 -19.36 -31.85 4.11
CA TYR A 596 -18.84 -30.71 3.37
C TYR A 596 -19.58 -29.46 3.77
N THR A 597 -18.81 -28.49 4.25
CA THR A 597 -19.30 -27.14 4.50
C THR A 597 -18.49 -26.16 3.68
N PHE A 598 -19.19 -25.23 3.05
CA PHE A 598 -18.61 -24.12 2.34
C PHE A 598 -19.22 -22.81 2.82
N SER A 599 -18.59 -21.71 2.46
CA SER A 599 -19.07 -20.39 2.83
C SER A 599 -18.62 -19.33 1.82
N TYR A 600 -19.47 -18.37 1.53
CA TYR A 600 -19.21 -17.30 0.55
C TYR A 600 -19.96 -16.02 0.91
N ASN A 601 -19.56 -14.91 0.27
CA ASN A 601 -20.27 -13.64 0.38
C ASN A 601 -21.23 -13.46 -0.80
N ALA A 602 -22.53 -13.39 -0.49
CA ALA A 602 -23.58 -13.16 -1.47
C ALA A 602 -23.69 -11.67 -1.86
N SER A 603 -24.35 -11.42 -2.98
CA SER A 603 -24.65 -10.06 -3.46
C SER A 603 -25.66 -9.37 -2.52
N SER A 604 -25.93 -8.08 -2.73
CA SER A 604 -26.91 -7.33 -1.91
C SER A 604 -28.37 -7.59 -2.30
N GLU A 605 -28.63 -8.56 -3.18
CA GLU A 605 -29.99 -8.92 -3.58
C GLU A 605 -30.73 -9.56 -2.40
N VAL A 606 -32.06 -9.52 -2.42
CA VAL A 606 -32.85 -10.11 -1.30
C VAL A 606 -33.05 -11.61 -1.53
N GLN A 607 -33.27 -12.00 -2.78
CA GLN A 607 -33.59 -13.37 -3.18
C GLN A 607 -32.41 -13.99 -3.90
N HIS A 608 -32.05 -15.20 -3.50
CA HIS A 608 -30.89 -15.89 -4.02
C HIS A 608 -31.23 -17.33 -4.38
N GLU A 609 -30.76 -17.74 -5.57
CA GLU A 609 -30.78 -19.11 -6.04
C GLU A 609 -29.33 -19.61 -6.16
N VAL A 610 -28.92 -20.49 -5.23
CA VAL A 610 -27.62 -21.16 -5.28
C VAL A 610 -27.77 -22.46 -6.04
N VAL A 611 -26.94 -22.63 -7.07
CA VAL A 611 -26.84 -23.86 -7.83
C VAL A 611 -25.47 -24.49 -7.58
N LEU A 612 -25.47 -25.75 -7.16
CA LEU A 612 -24.29 -26.61 -7.10
C LEU A 612 -24.29 -27.53 -8.32
N THR A 613 -23.16 -27.61 -9.02
CA THR A 613 -22.91 -28.65 -10.03
C THR A 613 -21.69 -29.48 -9.67
N LEU A 614 -21.75 -30.77 -9.99
CA LEU A 614 -20.69 -31.75 -9.71
C LEU A 614 -20.55 -32.75 -10.88
N ASP A 615 -19.35 -33.29 -11.07
CA ASP A 615 -19.00 -34.25 -12.13
C ASP A 615 -19.42 -33.79 -13.54
N LYS A 616 -18.84 -32.65 -13.97
CA LYS A 616 -19.08 -32.05 -15.30
C LYS A 616 -20.59 -31.85 -15.58
N GLU A 617 -21.31 -31.34 -14.57
CA GLU A 617 -22.75 -31.04 -14.63
C GLU A 617 -23.64 -32.29 -14.71
N ARG A 618 -23.12 -33.51 -14.49
CA ARG A 618 -23.95 -34.72 -14.38
C ARG A 618 -24.92 -34.62 -13.21
N LEU A 619 -24.48 -34.02 -12.11
CA LEU A 619 -25.28 -33.79 -10.91
C LEU A 619 -25.45 -32.29 -10.68
N GLN A 620 -26.68 -31.90 -10.39
CA GLN A 620 -27.05 -30.53 -10.12
C GLN A 620 -28.11 -30.49 -9.02
N GLU A 621 -27.95 -29.56 -8.07
CA GLU A 621 -28.96 -29.25 -7.06
C GLU A 621 -29.05 -27.75 -6.82
N THR A 622 -30.21 -27.31 -6.35
CA THR A 622 -30.53 -25.91 -6.16
C THR A 622 -31.06 -25.66 -4.75
N ALA A 623 -30.62 -24.58 -4.11
CA ALA A 623 -31.13 -24.10 -2.84
C ALA A 623 -31.49 -22.61 -2.94
N ASN A 624 -32.65 -22.25 -2.42
CA ASN A 624 -33.11 -20.86 -2.36
C ASN A 624 -33.00 -20.32 -0.94
N PHE A 625 -32.59 -19.07 -0.80
CA PHE A 625 -32.58 -18.38 0.49
C PHE A 625 -32.84 -16.88 0.33
N GLU A 626 -33.17 -16.23 1.45
CA GLU A 626 -33.41 -14.79 1.50
C GLU A 626 -32.38 -14.09 2.38
N LEU A 627 -31.75 -13.03 1.88
CA LEU A 627 -30.97 -12.09 2.70
C LEU A 627 -31.93 -11.05 3.28
N LEU A 628 -32.33 -11.27 4.53
CA LEU A 628 -33.10 -10.30 5.30
C LEU A 628 -32.17 -9.21 5.85
N VAL A 629 -31.73 -8.30 4.97
CA VAL A 629 -30.96 -7.13 5.37
C VAL A 629 -31.92 -6.12 6.00
N ASN A 630 -31.71 -5.79 7.28
CA ASN A 630 -32.39 -4.64 7.88
C ASN A 630 -31.52 -3.39 7.68
N PRO A 631 -31.81 -2.53 6.69
CA PRO A 631 -30.99 -1.35 6.39
C PRO A 631 -30.95 -0.33 7.54
N ASN A 632 -31.86 -0.43 8.51
CA ASN A 632 -31.95 0.47 9.66
C ASN A 632 -31.24 -0.06 10.92
N LEU A 633 -30.54 -1.19 10.83
CA LEU A 633 -29.69 -1.70 11.92
C LEU A 633 -28.24 -1.32 11.64
N GLU A 634 -27.68 -0.41 12.43
CA GLU A 634 -26.23 -0.10 12.49
C GLU A 634 -25.40 -1.23 13.11
N ASP A 635 -25.80 -2.48 12.89
CA ASP A 635 -25.31 -3.61 13.67
C ASP A 635 -24.17 -4.30 12.94
N PHE A 636 -22.98 -3.76 13.13
CA PHE A 636 -21.73 -4.35 12.67
C PHE A 636 -21.48 -5.68 13.42
N GLY A 637 -21.47 -6.80 12.68
CA GLY A 637 -21.22 -8.13 13.20
C GLY A 637 -19.75 -8.40 13.53
N GLN A 638 -19.28 -9.60 13.17
CA GLN A 638 -17.86 -9.94 13.19
C GLN A 638 -17.12 -9.28 12.02
N GLY A 639 -15.91 -8.80 12.26
CA GLY A 639 -15.03 -8.31 11.21
C GLY A 639 -13.81 -7.58 11.72
N ILE A 640 -12.82 -7.44 10.85
CA ILE A 640 -11.66 -6.60 11.10
C ILE A 640 -12.12 -5.15 11.12
N ILE A 641 -11.78 -4.45 12.19
CA ILE A 641 -12.21 -3.07 12.48
C ILE A 641 -11.08 -2.06 12.35
N GLY A 642 -9.84 -2.50 12.21
CA GLY A 642 -8.72 -1.60 11.94
C GLY A 642 -7.47 -2.35 11.50
N ILE A 643 -6.68 -1.69 10.65
CA ILE A 643 -5.35 -2.12 10.22
C ILE A 643 -4.34 -1.04 10.61
N TYR A 644 -3.24 -1.46 11.21
CA TYR A 644 -2.23 -0.58 11.79
C TYR A 644 -0.85 -0.87 11.21
N LEU A 645 -0.07 0.18 11.01
CA LEU A 645 1.34 0.11 10.66
C LEU A 645 2.18 0.34 11.90
N SER A 646 3.17 -0.51 12.08
CA SER A 646 4.28 -0.35 13.00
C SER A 646 5.58 -0.39 12.19
N LEU A 647 6.16 0.78 11.93
CA LEU A 647 7.42 0.92 11.23
C LEU A 647 8.54 1.18 12.23
N LYS A 648 9.56 0.33 12.25
CA LYS A 648 10.76 0.54 13.05
C LYS A 648 11.96 0.78 12.13
N VAL A 649 12.65 1.89 12.36
CA VAL A 649 13.90 2.25 11.66
C VAL A 649 14.97 2.43 12.72
N GLY A 650 15.93 1.50 12.76
CA GLY A 650 16.90 1.42 13.86
C GLY A 650 16.20 1.34 15.22
N ASN A 651 16.36 2.39 16.04
CA ASN A 651 15.75 2.48 17.37
C ASN A 651 14.45 3.30 17.43
N LYS A 652 13.99 3.86 16.30
CA LYS A 652 12.77 4.67 16.24
C LYS A 652 11.59 3.82 15.81
N LEU A 653 10.45 3.99 16.48
CA LEU A 653 9.20 3.34 16.17
C LEU A 653 8.15 4.39 15.78
N THR A 654 7.56 4.24 14.60
CA THR A 654 6.46 5.05 14.11
C THR A 654 5.23 4.16 13.98
N LYS A 655 4.09 4.63 14.49
CA LYS A 655 2.79 3.95 14.33
C LYS A 655 1.83 4.81 13.51
N ARG A 656 0.98 4.14 12.72
CA ARG A 656 -0.13 4.76 11.96
C ARG A 656 -1.35 3.85 11.96
N VAL A 657 -2.54 4.44 11.95
CA VAL A 657 -3.76 3.75 11.53
C VAL A 657 -3.81 3.81 10.00
N LEU A 658 -3.75 2.67 9.32
CA LEU A 658 -3.87 2.65 7.87
C LEU A 658 -5.34 2.72 7.43
N ALA A 659 -6.23 2.04 8.17
CA ALA A 659 -7.68 2.08 7.95
C ALA A 659 -8.44 1.68 9.22
N GLY A 660 -9.65 2.23 9.41
CA GLY A 660 -10.58 1.81 10.44
C GLY A 660 -10.40 2.51 11.79
N TRP A 661 -10.79 1.82 12.86
CA TRP A 661 -10.91 2.34 14.22
C TRP A 661 -9.54 2.68 14.83
N ASP A 662 -9.42 3.89 15.40
CA ASP A 662 -8.24 4.31 16.16
C ASP A 662 -8.43 4.05 17.67
N PRO A 663 -7.80 3.00 18.24
CA PRO A 663 -7.95 2.69 19.66
C PRO A 663 -7.43 3.79 20.60
N VAL A 664 -6.57 4.69 20.12
CA VAL A 664 -5.96 5.75 20.94
C VAL A 664 -6.90 6.94 21.07
N THR A 665 -7.40 7.47 19.96
CA THR A 665 -8.26 8.68 19.97
C THR A 665 -9.74 8.35 20.13
N GLN A 666 -10.17 7.17 19.68
CA GLN A 666 -11.56 6.74 19.70
C GLN A 666 -11.84 5.71 20.83
N ASN A 667 -11.06 5.71 21.90
CA ASN A 667 -11.18 4.74 23.01
C ASN A 667 -12.58 4.67 23.68
N LYS A 668 -13.38 5.75 23.60
CA LYS A 668 -14.76 5.81 24.09
C LYS A 668 -15.81 5.60 23.01
N GLN A 669 -15.41 5.56 21.74
CA GLN A 669 -16.30 5.33 20.62
C GLN A 669 -16.22 3.84 20.25
N LYS A 670 -17.37 3.16 20.25
CA LYS A 670 -17.42 1.76 19.81
C LYS A 670 -17.15 1.70 18.31
N PRO A 671 -16.36 0.73 17.81
CA PRO A 671 -16.19 0.50 16.39
C PRO A 671 -17.54 0.28 15.70
N ASN A 672 -17.68 0.76 14.46
CA ASN A 672 -18.92 0.67 13.69
C ASN A 672 -18.65 0.15 12.26
N LYS A 673 -19.68 0.14 11.41
CA LYS A 673 -19.59 -0.36 10.04
C LYS A 673 -18.63 0.44 9.15
N SER A 674 -18.49 1.76 9.35
CA SER A 674 -17.59 2.57 8.50
C SER A 674 -16.13 2.15 8.68
N HIS A 675 -15.71 1.84 9.91
CA HIS A 675 -14.36 1.36 10.16
C HIS A 675 -14.04 0.06 9.41
N HIS A 676 -14.99 -0.87 9.35
CA HIS A 676 -14.83 -2.10 8.58
C HIS A 676 -14.82 -1.86 7.07
N SER A 677 -15.69 -0.97 6.57
CA SER A 677 -15.70 -0.58 5.15
C SER A 677 -14.36 0.02 4.73
N GLU A 678 -13.74 0.84 5.57
CA GLU A 678 -12.40 1.38 5.32
C GLU A 678 -11.33 0.29 5.27
N VAL A 679 -11.37 -0.67 6.20
CA VAL A 679 -10.45 -1.83 6.22
C VAL A 679 -10.60 -2.66 4.94
N LYS A 680 -11.83 -2.99 4.57
CA LYS A 680 -12.14 -3.72 3.34
C LYS A 680 -11.59 -2.99 2.12
N GLY A 681 -11.81 -1.68 2.05
CA GLY A 681 -11.33 -0.89 0.93
C GLY A 681 -9.81 -0.75 0.89
N LEU A 682 -9.11 -0.75 2.03
CA LEU A 682 -7.65 -0.84 2.08
C LEU A 682 -7.15 -2.21 1.61
N ILE A 683 -7.78 -3.31 2.03
CA ILE A 683 -7.42 -4.68 1.62
C ILE A 683 -7.53 -4.84 0.10
N LEU A 684 -8.55 -4.21 -0.50
CA LEU A 684 -8.75 -4.20 -1.95
C LEU A 684 -7.83 -3.23 -2.70
N GLY A 685 -7.32 -2.19 -2.04
CA GLY A 685 -6.51 -1.15 -2.69
C GLY A 685 -4.99 -1.33 -2.52
N GLY A 686 -4.54 -1.59 -1.31
CA GLY A 686 -3.12 -1.77 -0.97
C GLY A 686 -2.38 -0.51 -0.50
N THR A 687 -1.10 -0.68 -0.18
CA THR A 687 -0.20 0.38 0.30
C THR A 687 1.21 0.18 -0.25
N THR A 688 1.86 1.26 -0.70
CA THR A 688 3.25 1.21 -1.18
C THR A 688 4.15 2.08 -0.33
N PHE A 689 5.26 1.49 0.13
CA PHE A 689 6.32 2.16 0.88
C PHE A 689 7.47 2.48 -0.07
N TYR A 690 7.81 3.76 -0.16
CA TYR A 690 8.92 4.27 -0.97
C TYR A 690 10.08 4.70 -0.09
N PHE A 691 11.29 4.30 -0.47
CA PHE A 691 12.49 4.48 0.33
C PHE A 691 13.56 5.25 -0.43
N GLU A 692 13.98 6.38 0.13
CA GLU A 692 15.00 7.23 -0.46
C GLU A 692 16.02 7.68 0.58
N GLY A 693 17.27 7.88 0.17
CA GLY A 693 18.30 8.48 1.02
C GLY A 693 18.12 10.00 1.02
N GLU A 694 18.58 10.61 -0.07
CA GLU A 694 18.04 11.88 -0.55
C GLU A 694 17.07 11.60 -1.69
N GLY A 695 16.32 12.62 -2.12
CA GLY A 695 15.45 12.43 -3.29
C GLY A 695 16.24 12.06 -4.55
N PRO A 696 15.75 11.15 -5.39
CA PRO A 696 16.44 10.74 -6.62
C PRO A 696 16.60 11.91 -7.58
N THR A 697 17.63 11.87 -8.43
CA THR A 697 17.70 12.83 -9.53
C THR A 697 16.48 12.70 -10.44
N LEU A 698 16.12 13.76 -11.16
CA LEU A 698 14.94 13.72 -12.02
C LEU A 698 15.10 12.66 -13.11
N ALA A 699 16.32 12.51 -13.66
CA ALA A 699 16.60 11.46 -14.62
C ALA A 699 16.48 10.05 -14.01
N ALA A 700 16.87 9.85 -12.74
CA ALA A 700 16.67 8.57 -12.06
C ALA A 700 15.18 8.25 -11.87
N SER A 701 14.35 9.23 -11.45
CA SER A 701 12.90 9.04 -11.33
C SER A 701 12.23 8.73 -12.66
N LEU A 702 12.62 9.42 -13.73
CA LEU A 702 12.12 9.17 -15.09
C LEU A 702 12.53 7.78 -15.60
N ALA A 703 13.75 7.35 -15.26
CA ALA A 703 14.22 6.00 -15.57
C ALA A 703 13.38 4.94 -14.85
N ASP A 704 13.03 5.13 -13.58
CA ASP A 704 12.16 4.20 -12.84
C ASP A 704 10.78 4.09 -13.49
N LEU A 705 10.19 5.20 -13.91
CA LEU A 705 8.92 5.20 -14.64
C LEU A 705 9.00 4.46 -15.98
N LEU A 706 10.08 4.67 -16.76
CA LEU A 706 10.27 3.95 -18.03
C LEU A 706 10.53 2.46 -17.82
N LYS A 707 11.30 2.08 -16.79
CA LYS A 707 11.52 0.67 -16.41
C LYS A 707 10.22 0.00 -15.99
N TYR A 708 9.39 0.70 -15.20
CA TYR A 708 8.05 0.27 -14.88
C TYR A 708 7.22 -0.01 -16.15
N LYS A 709 7.17 0.93 -17.10
CA LYS A 709 6.45 0.71 -18.37
C LYS A 709 7.04 -0.44 -19.19
N LEU A 710 8.37 -0.56 -19.24
CA LEU A 710 9.04 -1.65 -19.97
C LEU A 710 8.83 -3.02 -19.31
N SER A 711 8.54 -3.08 -18.01
CA SER A 711 8.26 -4.36 -17.32
C SER A 711 7.01 -5.06 -17.86
N THR A 712 6.08 -4.31 -18.48
CA THR A 712 4.84 -4.85 -19.05
C THR A 712 4.99 -5.34 -20.49
N ARG A 713 6.19 -5.22 -21.06
CA ARG A 713 6.48 -5.49 -22.48
C ARG A 713 6.13 -6.90 -22.91
N ALA A 714 6.41 -7.90 -22.08
CA ALA A 714 6.23 -9.30 -22.44
C ALA A 714 4.76 -9.61 -22.79
N TRP A 715 3.82 -9.24 -21.91
CA TRP A 715 2.40 -9.44 -22.20
C TRP A 715 1.86 -8.42 -23.21
N GLY A 716 2.36 -7.18 -23.20
CA GLY A 716 1.85 -6.13 -24.08
C GLY A 716 2.23 -6.33 -25.55
N GLU A 717 3.46 -6.75 -25.85
CA GLU A 717 3.83 -7.09 -27.22
C GLU A 717 3.13 -8.35 -27.72
N ALA A 718 2.91 -9.34 -26.85
CA ALA A 718 2.15 -10.52 -27.20
C ALA A 718 0.71 -10.14 -27.58
N LEU A 719 0.08 -9.25 -26.80
CA LEU A 719 -1.24 -8.68 -27.12
C LEU A 719 -1.25 -7.95 -28.48
N LEU A 720 -0.23 -7.11 -28.75
CA LEU A 720 -0.11 -6.40 -30.03
C LEU A 720 0.13 -7.32 -31.24
N LYS A 721 0.69 -8.51 -31.01
CA LYS A 721 0.91 -9.55 -32.03
C LYS A 721 -0.27 -10.52 -32.17
N GLU A 722 -1.36 -10.27 -31.44
CA GLU A 722 -2.54 -11.16 -31.37
C GLU A 722 -2.19 -12.56 -30.82
N ASP A 723 -1.08 -12.70 -30.08
CA ASP A 723 -0.71 -13.93 -29.36
C ASP A 723 -1.27 -13.90 -27.93
N LEU A 724 -2.58 -14.15 -27.83
CA LEU A 724 -3.32 -14.00 -26.57
C LEU A 724 -2.94 -15.05 -25.51
N ALA A 725 -2.49 -16.24 -25.95
CA ALA A 725 -2.04 -17.28 -25.03
C ALA A 725 -0.74 -16.88 -24.34
N ALA A 726 0.21 -16.33 -25.10
CA ALA A 726 1.42 -15.74 -24.53
C ALA A 726 1.10 -14.50 -23.68
N ALA A 727 0.21 -13.61 -24.16
CA ALA A 727 -0.18 -12.42 -23.40
C ALA A 727 -0.77 -12.77 -22.03
N LYS A 728 -1.70 -13.74 -21.97
CA LYS A 728 -2.25 -14.25 -20.70
C LYS A 728 -1.16 -14.83 -19.81
N THR A 729 -0.30 -15.70 -20.35
CA THR A 729 0.76 -16.38 -19.58
C THR A 729 1.74 -15.38 -18.98
N GLU A 730 2.16 -14.36 -19.75
CA GLU A 730 3.06 -13.32 -19.28
C GLU A 730 2.36 -12.34 -18.32
N PHE A 731 1.08 -12.05 -18.51
CA PHE A 731 0.31 -11.20 -17.59
C PHE A 731 0.13 -11.86 -16.22
N GLU A 732 -0.12 -13.18 -16.19
CA GLU A 732 -0.26 -13.97 -14.96
C GLU A 732 1.04 -14.04 -14.12
N LYS A 733 2.20 -13.71 -14.71
CA LYS A 733 3.47 -13.57 -13.96
C LYS A 733 3.52 -12.29 -13.11
N GLY A 734 2.59 -11.36 -13.32
CA GLY A 734 2.54 -10.07 -12.64
C GLY A 734 3.50 -9.04 -13.24
N GLY A 735 3.49 -7.84 -12.65
CA GLY A 735 4.33 -6.72 -13.06
C GLY A 735 4.68 -5.83 -11.87
N PHE A 736 5.54 -4.83 -12.12
CA PHE A 736 5.82 -3.83 -11.11
C PHE A 736 4.62 -2.92 -10.86
N GLN A 737 4.62 -2.23 -9.72
CA GLN A 737 3.68 -1.16 -9.44
C GLN A 737 4.46 0.15 -9.35
N PHE A 738 3.90 1.26 -9.82
CA PHE A 738 4.58 2.55 -9.69
C PHE A 738 3.58 3.68 -9.72
N HIS A 739 3.62 4.53 -8.70
CA HIS A 739 2.71 5.67 -8.58
C HIS A 739 3.43 6.92 -9.10
N PRO A 740 3.05 7.49 -10.25
CA PRO A 740 3.87 8.55 -10.83
C PRO A 740 3.89 9.83 -9.97
N GLN A 741 2.95 10.03 -9.04
CA GLN A 741 2.97 11.11 -8.06
C GLN A 741 4.23 11.09 -7.19
N ILE A 742 4.82 9.90 -6.99
CA ILE A 742 6.00 9.73 -6.16
C ILE A 742 7.22 10.47 -6.71
N MET A 743 7.27 10.67 -8.03
CA MET A 743 8.33 11.44 -8.68
C MET A 743 8.38 12.88 -8.16
N THR A 744 7.21 13.44 -7.80
CA THR A 744 7.11 14.77 -7.20
C THR A 744 7.32 14.74 -5.70
N LEU A 745 6.62 13.84 -5.01
CA LEU A 745 6.60 13.79 -3.55
C LEU A 745 7.99 13.43 -2.99
N MET A 746 8.67 12.46 -3.59
CA MET A 746 10.00 12.02 -3.12
C MET A 746 11.16 12.77 -3.78
N ALA A 747 10.88 13.76 -4.64
CA ALA A 747 11.92 14.58 -5.26
C ALA A 747 12.87 15.24 -4.23
N PRO A 748 14.13 15.52 -4.60
CA PRO A 748 15.06 16.25 -3.74
C PRO A 748 14.51 17.64 -3.39
N ILE A 749 14.92 18.19 -2.26
CA ILE A 749 14.59 19.58 -1.88
C ILE A 749 15.30 20.54 -2.85
N GLU A 750 14.54 21.46 -3.44
CA GLU A 750 15.10 22.46 -4.34
C GLU A 750 15.91 23.48 -3.55
N ASN A 751 17.06 23.90 -4.12
CA ASN A 751 18.05 24.71 -3.42
C ASN A 751 18.44 24.10 -2.05
N GLY A 752 18.41 22.76 -1.93
CA GLY A 752 18.88 22.06 -0.73
C GLY A 752 20.36 22.32 -0.46
N VAL A 753 21.16 22.54 -1.51
CA VAL A 753 22.55 22.98 -1.43
C VAL A 753 22.71 24.33 -2.13
N THR A 754 23.23 25.30 -1.39
CA THR A 754 23.60 26.63 -1.89
C THR A 754 24.99 26.99 -1.36
N LYS A 755 25.54 28.11 -1.82
CA LYS A 755 26.82 28.62 -1.30
C LYS A 755 26.78 28.97 0.19
N ASP A 756 25.59 29.20 0.72
CA ASP A 756 25.38 29.68 2.08
C ASP A 756 24.73 28.62 2.98
N THR A 757 23.91 27.73 2.45
CA THR A 757 23.14 26.74 3.23
C THR A 757 23.19 25.34 2.63
N PHE A 758 23.17 24.33 3.48
CA PHE A 758 23.04 22.93 3.09
C PHE A 758 21.95 22.28 3.95
N THR A 759 21.00 21.59 3.33
CA THR A 759 19.90 20.86 3.97
C THR A 759 19.87 19.43 3.43
N PHE A 760 19.89 18.45 4.33
CA PHE A 760 20.02 17.04 3.98
C PHE A 760 19.24 16.15 4.95
N ALA A 761 18.76 15.01 4.46
CA ALA A 761 18.16 13.96 5.25
C ALA A 761 19.27 13.21 5.99
N SER A 762 19.21 13.22 7.32
CA SER A 762 20.19 12.50 8.14
C SER A 762 19.83 11.02 8.30
N GLY A 763 18.55 10.67 8.21
CA GLY A 763 18.04 9.30 8.14
C GLY A 763 17.42 8.97 6.78
N ILE A 764 16.82 7.78 6.67
CA ILE A 764 16.10 7.34 5.47
C ILE A 764 14.78 8.11 5.33
N ARG A 765 14.44 8.53 4.11
CA ARG A 765 13.14 9.13 3.78
C ARG A 765 12.17 8.02 3.40
N ILE A 766 11.04 7.95 4.11
CA ILE A 766 10.00 6.96 3.85
C ILE A 766 8.67 7.66 3.57
N GLY A 767 8.14 7.42 2.37
CA GLY A 767 6.80 7.85 1.96
C GLY A 767 5.84 6.66 1.89
N VAL A 768 4.63 6.81 2.42
CA VAL A 768 3.57 5.79 2.36
C VAL A 768 2.47 6.27 1.43
N TYR A 769 2.26 5.54 0.33
CA TYR A 769 1.17 5.80 -0.60
C TYR A 769 0.06 4.78 -0.37
N LYS A 770 -1.10 5.24 0.09
CA LYS A 770 -2.26 4.41 0.41
C LYS A 770 -3.30 4.51 -0.71
N GLN A 771 -3.88 3.36 -1.09
CA GLN A 771 -5.03 3.29 -1.98
C GLN A 771 -6.18 2.61 -1.25
N ASN A 772 -7.38 3.17 -1.35
CA ASN A 772 -8.58 2.62 -0.74
C ASN A 772 -9.69 2.54 -1.80
N LEU A 773 -10.23 1.34 -2.00
CA LEU A 773 -11.28 1.04 -2.98
C LEU A 773 -12.57 0.66 -2.25
N ASN A 774 -13.44 1.65 -2.05
CA ASN A 774 -14.75 1.43 -1.43
C ASN A 774 -15.82 1.25 -2.51
N ILE A 775 -16.13 -0.02 -2.79
CA ILE A 775 -17.04 -0.43 -3.86
C ILE A 775 -18.48 -0.04 -3.55
N GLU A 776 -18.88 -0.13 -2.29
CA GLU A 776 -20.27 0.09 -1.85
C GLU A 776 -20.64 1.56 -1.97
N ASP A 777 -19.74 2.43 -1.52
CA ASP A 777 -19.90 3.88 -1.62
C ASP A 777 -19.50 4.44 -2.99
N LYS A 778 -19.03 3.57 -3.90
CA LYS A 778 -18.56 3.95 -5.24
C LYS A 778 -17.48 5.05 -5.19
N LYS A 779 -16.50 4.85 -4.30
CA LYS A 779 -15.42 5.80 -4.02
C LYS A 779 -14.07 5.11 -4.13
N ALA A 780 -13.11 5.79 -4.74
CA ALA A 780 -11.71 5.47 -4.64
C ALA A 780 -10.99 6.66 -4.01
N SER A 781 -10.23 6.41 -2.95
CA SER A 781 -9.40 7.43 -2.34
C SER A 781 -7.94 7.02 -2.36
N GLN A 782 -7.09 8.04 -2.38
CA GLN A 782 -5.65 7.88 -2.30
C GLN A 782 -5.11 8.91 -1.34
N SER A 783 -4.10 8.54 -0.57
CA SER A 783 -3.41 9.47 0.30
C SER A 783 -1.92 9.18 0.34
N PHE A 784 -1.18 10.18 0.79
CA PHE A 784 0.26 10.08 0.97
C PHE A 784 0.67 10.58 2.36
N ASP A 785 1.66 9.92 2.96
CA ASP A 785 2.22 10.24 4.27
C ASP A 785 3.75 10.25 4.24
N PHE A 786 4.39 11.39 4.54
CA PHE A 786 5.82 11.42 4.90
C PHE A 786 6.01 10.98 6.34
N LEU A 787 6.60 9.80 6.53
CA LEU A 787 6.91 9.31 7.87
C LEU A 787 8.10 10.08 8.45
N PRO A 788 8.10 10.38 9.77
CA PRO A 788 9.12 11.19 10.43
C PRO A 788 10.45 10.44 10.65
N THR A 789 11.09 10.06 9.54
CA THR A 789 12.26 9.15 9.47
C THR A 789 13.46 9.83 8.84
N SER A 790 13.22 10.79 7.94
CA SER A 790 14.22 11.59 7.21
C SER A 790 15.11 12.42 8.12
N ASN A 791 14.54 13.01 9.18
CA ASN A 791 15.28 13.78 10.17
C ASN A 791 16.16 14.85 9.47
N TYR A 792 15.55 15.67 8.60
CA TYR A 792 16.24 16.71 7.86
C TYR A 792 16.98 17.66 8.80
N VAL A 793 18.20 18.05 8.41
CA VAL A 793 19.03 19.01 9.13
C VAL A 793 19.60 20.03 8.16
N SER A 794 19.70 21.28 8.62
CA SER A 794 20.39 22.34 7.89
C SER A 794 21.59 22.89 8.65
N PHE A 795 22.56 23.43 7.92
CA PHE A 795 23.57 24.35 8.45
C PHE A 795 23.78 25.53 7.49
N SER A 796 24.17 26.69 8.04
CA SER A 796 24.38 27.93 7.30
C SER A 796 25.79 28.49 7.50
N ASN A 797 26.27 29.23 6.50
CA ASN A 797 27.51 29.99 6.53
C ASN A 797 27.31 31.44 6.97
N GLN A 798 26.10 31.94 6.81
CA GLN A 798 25.68 33.22 7.38
C GLN A 798 25.08 32.90 8.76
N ASN A 799 25.09 33.83 9.71
CA ASN A 799 24.58 33.60 11.08
C ASN A 799 23.05 33.39 11.15
N GLU A 800 22.45 32.85 10.09
CA GLU A 800 21.06 32.45 9.99
C GLU A 800 20.76 31.28 10.92
N ASN A 801 19.55 31.27 11.45
CA ASN A 801 19.09 30.20 12.32
C ASN A 801 18.85 28.93 11.49
N ALA A 802 19.69 27.91 11.69
CA ALA A 802 19.61 26.62 10.98
C ALA A 802 18.23 25.94 11.10
N VAL A 803 17.52 26.12 12.23
CA VAL A 803 16.16 25.59 12.43
C VAL A 803 15.17 26.29 11.49
N LYS A 804 15.29 27.62 11.35
CA LYS A 804 14.46 28.41 10.43
C LYS A 804 14.74 28.03 8.97
N VAL A 805 16.01 27.87 8.60
CA VAL A 805 16.40 27.42 7.26
C VAL A 805 15.79 26.05 6.97
N ASN A 806 15.89 25.10 7.90
CA ASN A 806 15.32 23.77 7.72
C ASN A 806 13.80 23.80 7.55
N LEU A 807 13.09 24.64 8.32
CA LEU A 807 11.65 24.86 8.19
C LEU A 807 11.29 25.42 6.80
N GLN A 808 12.03 26.42 6.34
CA GLN A 808 11.83 27.00 5.00
C GLN A 808 12.05 25.96 3.89
N LYS A 809 13.08 25.12 4.01
CA LYS A 809 13.43 24.12 3.00
C LYS A 809 12.44 22.94 2.98
N THR A 810 12.05 22.45 4.14
CA THR A 810 11.14 21.30 4.28
C THR A 810 9.69 21.67 4.02
N ALA A 811 9.31 22.95 4.14
CA ALA A 811 7.98 23.44 3.73
C ALA A 811 7.64 23.16 2.25
N GLN A 812 8.65 22.97 1.38
CA GLN A 812 8.44 22.55 0.00
C GLN A 812 7.66 21.23 -0.11
N LEU A 813 7.86 20.30 0.85
CA LEU A 813 7.17 19.01 0.85
C LEU A 813 5.66 19.20 1.02
N ALA A 814 5.25 20.08 1.94
CA ALA A 814 3.84 20.42 2.16
C ALA A 814 3.17 21.12 0.96
N ILE A 815 3.94 21.93 0.21
CA ILE A 815 3.43 22.58 -1.01
C ILE A 815 3.27 21.58 -2.16
N ARG A 816 4.19 20.62 -2.31
CA ARG A 816 4.11 19.54 -3.31
C ARG A 816 2.87 18.67 -3.08
N GLU A 817 2.65 18.28 -1.83
CA GLU A 817 1.45 17.60 -1.37
C GLU A 817 0.16 18.32 -1.77
N ALA A 818 0.04 19.59 -1.37
CA ALA A 818 -1.14 20.42 -1.66
C ALA A 818 -1.39 20.64 -3.15
N SER A 819 -0.37 20.43 -3.99
CA SER A 819 -0.51 20.55 -5.44
C SER A 819 -1.05 19.28 -6.11
N LEU A 820 -0.87 18.11 -5.47
CA LEU A 820 -1.28 16.81 -6.00
C LEU A 820 -2.60 16.30 -5.42
N PHE A 821 -2.95 16.77 -4.22
CA PHE A 821 -4.13 16.32 -3.47
C PHE A 821 -5.08 17.48 -3.24
N ASN A 822 -6.39 17.25 -3.41
CA ASN A 822 -7.41 18.29 -3.20
C ASN A 822 -7.62 18.59 -1.70
N GLN A 823 -7.39 17.61 -0.84
CA GLN A 823 -7.34 17.77 0.61
C GLN A 823 -5.88 17.62 1.07
N SER A 824 -5.40 18.54 1.89
CA SER A 824 -4.05 18.55 2.45
C SER A 824 -4.03 19.39 3.72
N THR A 825 -3.03 19.22 4.58
CA THR A 825 -2.87 20.08 5.77
C THR A 825 -2.79 21.56 5.38
N PHE A 826 -2.15 21.86 4.25
CA PHE A 826 -2.06 23.22 3.72
C PHE A 826 -3.44 23.81 3.39
N THR A 827 -4.30 23.05 2.70
CA THR A 827 -5.64 23.52 2.31
C THR A 827 -6.62 23.55 3.49
N GLU A 828 -6.55 22.58 4.40
CA GLU A 828 -7.37 22.50 5.62
C GLU A 828 -7.13 23.67 6.60
N LEU A 829 -5.87 24.11 6.70
CA LEU A 829 -5.45 25.18 7.60
C LEU A 829 -5.36 26.55 6.91
N ALA A 830 -5.60 26.62 5.60
CA ALA A 830 -5.58 27.86 4.86
C ALA A 830 -6.59 28.86 5.43
N ASN A 831 -6.15 30.10 5.66
CA ASN A 831 -6.96 31.20 6.19
C ASN A 831 -7.60 30.93 7.58
N LYS A 832 -7.13 29.92 8.32
CA LYS A 832 -7.53 29.67 9.70
C LYS A 832 -6.67 30.49 10.68
N ASN A 833 -7.22 30.78 11.85
CA ASN A 833 -6.45 31.36 12.94
C ASN A 833 -5.67 30.26 13.65
N LEU A 834 -4.36 30.26 13.50
CA LEU A 834 -3.51 29.19 14.04
C LEU A 834 -2.94 29.55 15.41
N VAL A 835 -2.75 28.55 16.25
CA VAL A 835 -2.10 28.67 17.55
C VAL A 835 -1.12 27.53 17.76
N GLU A 836 0.01 27.82 18.40
CA GLU A 836 0.96 26.79 18.82
C GLU A 836 0.53 26.18 20.17
N ARG A 837 0.72 24.86 20.30
CA ARG A 837 0.33 24.03 21.44
C ARG A 837 0.70 24.59 22.81
N THR A 838 1.93 25.06 23.02
CA THR A 838 2.40 25.60 24.31
C THR A 838 1.58 26.82 24.70
N ASN A 839 1.32 27.72 23.73
CA ASN A 839 0.45 28.87 23.96
C ASN A 839 -1.00 28.46 24.20
N ALA A 840 -1.50 27.43 23.50
CA ALA A 840 -2.84 26.89 23.73
C ALA A 840 -2.98 26.28 25.14
N ILE A 841 -1.96 25.58 25.63
CA ILE A 841 -1.91 25.05 27.01
C ILE A 841 -1.92 26.20 28.02
N ALA A 842 -1.07 27.22 27.83
CA ALA A 842 -1.00 28.38 28.74
C ALA A 842 -2.33 29.14 28.83
N ASN A 843 -3.12 29.15 27.75
CA ASN A 843 -4.43 29.78 27.68
C ASN A 843 -5.59 28.82 28.04
N ASN A 844 -5.32 27.64 28.62
CA ASN A 844 -6.32 26.65 29.03
C ASN A 844 -7.26 26.20 27.88
N TRP A 845 -6.79 26.22 26.64
CA TRP A 845 -7.59 25.91 25.45
C TRP A 845 -8.19 24.48 25.51
N PHE A 846 -7.37 23.50 25.90
CA PHE A 846 -7.76 22.09 25.97
C PHE A 846 -8.76 21.75 27.09
N THR A 847 -9.02 22.68 28.01
CA THR A 847 -9.92 22.47 29.15
C THR A 847 -11.26 23.19 29.02
N HIS A 848 -11.46 23.97 27.96
CA HIS A 848 -12.66 24.79 27.77
C HIS A 848 -13.91 23.93 27.47
N GLU A 849 -15.03 24.17 28.17
CA GLU A 849 -16.23 23.32 28.14
C GLU A 849 -16.84 23.11 26.74
N ASP A 850 -16.88 24.16 25.91
CA ASP A 850 -17.37 24.07 24.53
C ASP A 850 -16.50 23.19 23.62
N ARG A 851 -15.22 23.00 23.98
CA ARG A 851 -14.25 22.17 23.23
C ARG A 851 -14.12 20.77 23.81
N ASN A 852 -14.45 20.56 25.08
CA ASN A 852 -14.56 19.22 25.68
C ASN A 852 -15.63 18.32 24.99
N LYS A 853 -16.56 18.91 24.24
CA LYS A 853 -17.53 18.20 23.38
C LYS A 853 -16.99 17.84 21.99
N LEU A 854 -15.90 18.48 21.54
CA LEU A 854 -15.24 18.27 20.26
C LEU A 854 -14.06 17.33 20.45
N ASP A 855 -14.34 16.02 20.54
CA ASP A 855 -13.33 14.95 20.48
C ASP A 855 -12.08 15.16 21.38
N SER A 856 -12.31 15.39 22.67
CA SER A 856 -11.26 15.76 23.63
C SER A 856 -10.08 14.78 23.69
N PHE A 857 -10.30 13.50 23.39
CA PHE A 857 -9.24 12.49 23.32
C PHE A 857 -8.31 12.70 22.12
N TYR A 858 -8.86 13.04 20.95
CA TYR A 858 -8.05 13.40 19.79
C TYR A 858 -7.11 14.55 20.12
N TRP A 859 -7.64 15.67 20.62
CA TRP A 859 -6.82 16.83 20.94
C TRP A 859 -5.81 16.55 22.05
N HIS A 860 -6.17 15.74 23.04
CA HIS A 860 -5.25 15.35 24.10
C HIS A 860 -4.08 14.53 23.56
N GLU A 861 -4.36 13.42 22.87
CA GLU A 861 -3.34 12.46 22.44
C GLU A 861 -2.51 12.99 21.25
N ARG A 862 -3.15 13.66 20.29
CA ARG A 862 -2.49 14.09 19.04
C ARG A 862 -1.85 15.45 19.14
N VAL A 863 -2.43 16.38 19.89
CA VAL A 863 -1.92 17.74 19.99
C VAL A 863 -1.34 18.03 21.35
N GLN A 864 -2.10 17.96 22.44
CA GLN A 864 -1.67 18.42 23.77
C GLN A 864 -0.46 17.66 24.32
N ARG A 865 -0.46 16.32 24.19
CA ARG A 865 0.58 15.44 24.75
C ARG A 865 1.97 15.82 24.24
N GLY A 866 2.91 15.95 25.18
CA GLY A 866 4.29 16.34 24.89
C GLY A 866 5.09 15.21 24.27
N ASP A 867 5.62 15.45 23.08
CA ASP A 867 6.47 14.53 22.31
C ASP A 867 7.75 15.21 21.78
N GLY A 868 8.03 16.44 22.22
CA GLY A 868 9.20 17.21 21.81
C GLY A 868 9.04 18.00 20.51
N HIS A 869 7.87 17.95 19.87
CA HIS A 869 7.57 18.73 18.67
C HIS A 869 6.78 20.01 18.99
N PHE A 870 6.92 21.01 18.13
CA PHE A 870 5.96 22.11 18.05
C PHE A 870 4.75 21.64 17.24
N LYS A 871 3.55 21.94 17.72
CA LYS A 871 2.30 21.59 17.04
C LYS A 871 1.46 22.84 16.85
N ILE A 872 1.14 23.17 15.60
CA ILE A 872 0.41 24.39 15.23
C ILE A 872 -0.90 23.98 14.56
N PHE A 873 -2.03 24.43 15.11
CA PHE A 873 -3.37 23.97 14.72
C PHE A 873 -4.39 25.11 14.74
N ASP A 874 -5.58 24.87 14.18
CA ASP A 874 -6.69 25.82 14.17
C ASP A 874 -7.24 26.08 15.59
N ILE A 875 -7.13 27.31 16.08
CA ILE A 875 -7.60 27.72 17.41
C ILE A 875 -9.12 27.54 17.59
N SER A 876 -9.89 27.47 16.50
CA SER A 876 -11.33 27.19 16.59
C SER A 876 -11.62 25.71 16.87
N GLY A 877 -10.66 24.82 16.63
CA GLY A 877 -10.81 23.37 16.76
C GLY A 877 -11.75 22.73 15.72
N LEU A 878 -12.09 23.45 14.64
CA LEU A 878 -12.97 22.96 13.59
C LEU A 878 -12.24 22.02 12.62
N SER A 879 -11.01 22.35 12.22
CA SER A 879 -10.14 21.41 11.50
C SER A 879 -9.28 20.65 12.50
N LYS A 880 -9.21 19.32 12.35
CA LYS A 880 -8.33 18.44 13.14
C LYS A 880 -6.92 18.33 12.54
N ALA A 881 -6.66 18.91 11.38
CA ALA A 881 -5.33 18.97 10.80
C ALA A 881 -4.39 19.86 11.63
N PHE A 882 -3.10 19.56 11.62
CA PHE A 882 -2.09 20.37 12.30
C PHE A 882 -0.71 20.25 11.64
N TRP A 883 0.12 21.27 11.83
CA TRP A 883 1.53 21.22 11.49
C TRP A 883 2.33 20.67 12.67
N GLN A 884 3.28 19.78 12.38
CA GLN A 884 4.25 19.29 13.33
C GLN A 884 5.66 19.72 12.90
N ILE A 885 6.41 20.36 13.79
CA ILE A 885 7.78 20.79 13.54
C ILE A 885 8.70 20.17 14.59
N ASN A 886 9.71 19.43 14.16
CA ASN A 886 10.68 18.81 15.07
C ASN A 886 11.71 19.81 15.60
N ALA A 887 12.54 19.37 16.55
CA ALA A 887 13.56 20.21 17.18
C ALA A 887 14.61 20.75 16.18
N GLN A 888 14.77 20.11 15.02
CA GLN A 888 15.67 20.52 13.95
C GLN A 888 14.99 21.49 12.97
N GLY A 889 13.67 21.71 13.07
CA GLY A 889 12.90 22.59 12.20
C GLY A 889 12.27 21.91 10.99
N GLU A 890 12.32 20.57 10.90
CA GLU A 890 11.67 19.84 9.81
C GLU A 890 10.15 19.86 9.97
N LEU A 891 9.45 20.22 8.89
CA LEU A 891 7.99 20.36 8.85
C LEU A 891 7.31 19.10 8.32
N TYR A 892 6.25 18.71 9.03
CA TYR A 892 5.26 17.73 8.57
C TYR A 892 3.86 18.34 8.67
N GLY A 893 3.05 18.18 7.62
CA GLY A 893 1.60 18.35 7.74
C GLY A 893 0.98 17.06 8.24
N ILE A 894 -0.02 17.13 9.12
CA ILE A 894 -0.77 15.96 9.61
C ILE A 894 -2.27 16.21 9.41
N LEU A 895 -2.98 15.26 8.79
CA LEU A 895 -4.44 15.25 8.66
C LEU A 895 -5.11 14.53 9.84
N GLU A 896 -6.46 14.56 9.89
CA GLU A 896 -7.25 13.88 10.93
C GLU A 896 -6.97 12.38 11.01
N ASP A 897 -6.81 11.72 9.86
CA ASP A 897 -6.52 10.29 9.75
C ASP A 897 -5.03 9.95 9.96
N GLU A 898 -4.26 10.90 10.50
CA GLU A 898 -2.81 10.86 10.71
C GLU A 898 -1.97 10.78 9.43
N THR A 899 -2.58 10.81 8.24
CA THR A 899 -1.80 10.84 7.01
C THR A 899 -1.09 12.18 6.92
N GLY A 900 0.23 12.11 6.74
CA GLY A 900 1.07 13.28 6.66
C GLY A 900 1.25 13.73 5.23
N GLY A 901 0.20 14.27 4.60
CA GLY A 901 0.43 14.93 3.32
C GLY A 901 -0.65 15.00 2.25
N GLY A 902 -1.88 14.67 2.58
CA GLY A 902 -2.97 14.93 1.66
C GLY A 902 -3.60 13.67 1.09
N SER A 903 -4.86 13.87 0.75
CA SER A 903 -5.76 12.85 0.27
C SER A 903 -6.54 13.40 -0.91
N SER A 904 -6.90 12.51 -1.82
CA SER A 904 -7.87 12.80 -2.83
C SER A 904 -8.92 11.72 -2.85
N GLU A 905 -10.16 12.11 -2.62
CA GLU A 905 -11.32 11.31 -2.95
C GLU A 905 -11.69 11.62 -4.40
N LYS A 906 -11.69 10.59 -5.24
CA LYS A 906 -12.25 10.69 -6.58
C LYS A 906 -13.57 9.94 -6.57
N ILE A 907 -14.65 10.65 -6.93
CA ILE A 907 -15.88 10.00 -7.38
C ILE A 907 -15.48 9.11 -8.56
N LEU A 908 -16.07 7.92 -8.66
CA LEU A 908 -15.83 6.89 -9.69
C LEU A 908 -16.13 7.33 -11.15
N GLN A 909 -15.83 8.56 -11.53
CA GLN A 909 -15.66 9.02 -12.91
C GLN A 909 -14.52 8.25 -13.61
N GLN A 910 -13.62 7.63 -12.83
CA GLN A 910 -12.59 6.66 -13.26
C GLN A 910 -13.09 5.20 -13.38
N LEU A 911 -14.39 4.92 -13.25
CA LEU A 911 -14.91 3.59 -13.63
C LEU A 911 -14.69 3.28 -15.10
N ALA A 912 -14.63 4.29 -15.98
CA ALA A 912 -14.29 4.09 -17.40
C ALA A 912 -12.91 3.45 -17.59
N ASP A 913 -11.96 3.77 -16.71
CA ASP A 913 -10.57 3.34 -16.72
C ASP A 913 -10.44 1.89 -16.22
N ILE A 914 -11.12 1.56 -15.10
CA ILE A 914 -11.27 0.19 -14.57
C ILE A 914 -11.99 -0.70 -15.58
N MET A 915 -13.09 -0.20 -16.14
CA MET A 915 -13.89 -0.93 -17.12
C MET A 915 -13.15 -1.10 -18.44
N ALA A 916 -12.22 -0.21 -18.81
CA ALA A 916 -11.36 -0.40 -19.99
C ALA A 916 -10.39 -1.58 -19.81
N ILE A 917 -9.78 -1.73 -18.63
CA ILE A 917 -8.95 -2.90 -18.30
C ILE A 917 -9.80 -4.19 -18.31
N LEU A 918 -10.96 -4.17 -17.64
CA LEU A 918 -11.91 -5.29 -17.66
C LEU A 918 -12.35 -5.64 -19.08
N THR A 919 -12.53 -4.66 -19.96
CA THR A 919 -12.91 -4.88 -21.37
C THR A 919 -11.80 -5.60 -22.14
N VAL A 920 -10.53 -5.23 -21.94
CA VAL A 920 -9.39 -5.93 -22.56
C VAL A 920 -9.29 -7.37 -22.05
N MET A 921 -9.50 -7.58 -20.76
CA MET A 921 -9.47 -8.92 -20.15
C MET A 921 -10.65 -9.79 -20.58
N ILE A 922 -11.84 -9.23 -20.68
CA ILE A 922 -13.02 -9.93 -21.19
C ILE A 922 -12.81 -10.30 -22.67
N ALA A 923 -12.26 -9.40 -23.49
CA ALA A 923 -11.93 -9.69 -24.89
C ALA A 923 -10.90 -10.82 -25.02
N LEU A 924 -9.85 -10.82 -24.20
CA LEU A 924 -8.85 -11.90 -24.12
C LEU A 924 -9.48 -13.25 -23.78
N LEU A 925 -10.37 -13.29 -22.78
CA LEU A 925 -11.02 -14.53 -22.34
C LEU A 925 -12.07 -15.04 -23.35
N GLN A 926 -12.69 -14.14 -24.11
CA GLN A 926 -13.66 -14.46 -25.16
C GLN A 926 -13.01 -15.18 -26.35
N GLU A 927 -11.88 -14.70 -26.86
CA GLU A 927 -11.18 -15.34 -27.99
C GLU A 927 -10.61 -16.70 -27.63
N MET A 928 -10.27 -16.92 -26.37
CA MET A 928 -9.80 -18.21 -25.85
C MET A 928 -10.92 -19.24 -25.63
N LYS A 929 -12.18 -18.93 -25.96
CA LYS A 929 -13.38 -19.78 -25.72
C LYS A 929 -13.53 -20.22 -24.25
N MET A 930 -13.00 -19.44 -23.32
CA MET A 930 -13.06 -19.73 -21.87
C MET A 930 -14.37 -19.23 -21.24
N LEU A 931 -15.23 -18.54 -22.00
CA LEU A 931 -16.55 -18.05 -21.60
C LEU A 931 -17.64 -18.57 -22.56
N ASN A 932 -18.79 -19.01 -22.03
CA ASN A 932 -19.90 -19.52 -22.84
C ASN A 932 -20.47 -18.45 -23.79
N SER A 933 -20.79 -18.86 -25.03
CA SER A 933 -21.00 -18.00 -26.20
C SER A 933 -22.25 -17.09 -26.20
N ILE A 934 -23.13 -17.19 -25.20
CA ILE A 934 -24.38 -16.42 -25.13
C ILE A 934 -24.34 -15.36 -23.99
N GLY A 935 -23.58 -15.60 -22.92
CA GLY A 935 -23.34 -14.61 -21.86
C GLY A 935 -22.22 -13.61 -22.19
N SER A 936 -21.30 -13.99 -23.08
CA SER A 936 -20.10 -13.22 -23.43
C SER A 936 -20.41 -11.87 -24.08
N VAL A 937 -21.27 -11.84 -25.10
CA VAL A 937 -21.65 -10.61 -25.83
C VAL A 937 -22.42 -9.65 -24.92
N ALA A 938 -23.31 -10.19 -24.08
CA ALA A 938 -24.11 -9.41 -23.14
C ALA A 938 -23.25 -8.73 -22.07
N LEU A 939 -22.25 -9.40 -21.49
CA LEU A 939 -21.35 -8.85 -20.47
C LEU A 939 -20.46 -7.70 -21.01
N SER A 940 -19.89 -7.84 -22.20
CA SER A 940 -19.10 -6.76 -22.83
C SER A 940 -19.97 -5.57 -23.28
N ILE A 941 -21.20 -5.83 -23.71
CA ILE A 941 -22.18 -4.78 -24.02
C ILE A 941 -22.62 -4.07 -22.73
N VAL A 942 -22.93 -4.79 -21.65
CA VAL A 942 -23.31 -4.24 -20.34
C VAL A 942 -22.17 -3.43 -19.73
N ALA A 943 -20.91 -3.87 -19.85
CA ALA A 943 -19.76 -3.07 -19.44
C ALA A 943 -19.66 -1.76 -20.25
N THR A 944 -19.85 -1.83 -21.58
CA THR A 944 -19.86 -0.64 -22.45
C THR A 944 -21.01 0.32 -22.11
N TYR A 945 -22.20 -0.20 -21.81
CA TYR A 945 -23.34 0.59 -21.32
C TYR A 945 -23.05 1.19 -19.94
N GLY A 946 -22.40 0.46 -19.03
CA GLY A 946 -21.98 0.93 -17.71
C GLY A 946 -21.02 2.11 -17.80
N VAL A 947 -20.04 2.05 -18.71
CA VAL A 947 -19.11 3.17 -19.00
C VAL A 947 -19.85 4.40 -19.47
N THR A 948 -20.75 4.27 -20.43
CA THR A 948 -21.50 5.43 -20.95
C THR A 948 -22.46 5.98 -19.92
N LEU A 949 -23.11 5.14 -19.12
CA LEU A 949 -24.01 5.59 -18.06
C LEU A 949 -23.23 6.39 -17.00
N ALA A 950 -22.05 5.93 -16.58
CA ALA A 950 -21.18 6.66 -15.67
C ALA A 950 -20.72 8.00 -16.26
N LYS A 951 -20.34 8.05 -17.56
CA LYS A 951 -20.00 9.29 -18.28
C LYS A 951 -21.18 10.28 -18.32
N LEU A 952 -22.39 9.80 -18.58
CA LEU A 952 -23.59 10.64 -18.62
C LEU A 952 -23.93 11.21 -17.24
N TYR A 953 -23.83 10.40 -16.17
CA TYR A 953 -23.98 10.90 -14.79
C TYR A 953 -22.91 11.93 -14.44
N ALA A 954 -21.66 11.71 -14.85
CA ALA A 954 -20.57 12.63 -14.64
C ALA A 954 -20.76 13.98 -15.35
N VAL A 955 -21.23 13.96 -16.61
CA VAL A 955 -21.57 15.16 -17.37
C VAL A 955 -22.69 15.96 -16.69
N VAL A 956 -23.70 15.27 -16.16
CA VAL A 956 -24.79 15.91 -15.40
C VAL A 956 -24.29 16.47 -14.06
N CYS A 957 -23.45 15.73 -13.33
CA CYS A 957 -22.85 16.19 -12.08
C CYS A 957 -21.91 17.38 -12.27
N GLU A 958 -21.08 17.39 -13.31
CA GLU A 958 -20.21 18.51 -13.68
C GLU A 958 -21.06 19.78 -13.87
N THR A 959 -22.10 19.71 -14.69
CA THR A 959 -23.04 20.81 -14.94
C THR A 959 -23.74 21.31 -13.67
N LEU A 960 -24.10 20.40 -12.75
CA LEU A 960 -24.69 20.78 -11.46
C LEU A 960 -23.69 21.48 -10.53
N VAL A 961 -22.42 21.05 -10.54
CA VAL A 961 -21.36 21.61 -9.69
C VAL A 961 -20.88 22.98 -10.20
N ILE A 962 -20.70 23.13 -11.51
CA ILE A 962 -20.28 24.40 -12.12
C ILE A 962 -21.46 25.36 -12.36
N MET A 963 -22.70 24.90 -12.12
CA MET A 963 -23.95 25.61 -12.39
C MET A 963 -24.06 26.16 -13.82
N ASP A 964 -23.45 25.47 -14.80
CA ASP A 964 -23.44 25.84 -16.21
C ASP A 964 -23.77 24.62 -17.08
N ALA A 965 -24.89 24.74 -17.81
CA ALA A 965 -25.41 23.71 -18.70
C ALA A 965 -24.99 23.92 -20.16
N SER A 966 -24.19 24.94 -20.46
CA SER A 966 -23.71 25.18 -21.81
C SER A 966 -22.79 24.03 -22.28
N GLY A 967 -23.06 23.49 -23.47
CA GLY A 967 -22.36 22.31 -24.02
C GLY A 967 -22.83 20.95 -23.48
N LEU A 968 -23.84 20.91 -22.59
CA LEU A 968 -24.39 19.65 -22.03
C LEU A 968 -24.89 18.70 -23.12
N ASP A 969 -25.70 19.20 -24.05
CA ASP A 969 -26.26 18.40 -25.14
C ASP A 969 -25.16 17.84 -26.07
N GLU A 970 -24.09 18.59 -26.28
CA GLU A 970 -22.96 18.19 -27.12
C GLU A 970 -22.10 17.11 -26.43
N LYS A 971 -21.90 17.25 -25.11
CA LYS A 971 -21.24 16.23 -24.26
C LYS A 971 -22.05 14.94 -24.15
N ILE A 972 -23.38 15.04 -23.95
CA ILE A 972 -24.31 13.89 -23.94
C ILE A 972 -24.31 13.21 -25.31
N GLN A 973 -24.42 13.98 -26.39
CA GLN A 973 -24.44 13.43 -27.75
C GLN A 973 -23.10 12.76 -28.11
N THR A 974 -21.97 13.28 -27.63
CA THR A 974 -20.64 12.66 -27.80
C THR A 974 -20.54 11.34 -27.04
N ALA A 975 -20.98 11.29 -25.78
CA ALA A 975 -21.00 10.06 -24.98
C ALA A 975 -21.92 8.97 -25.59
N LEU A 976 -23.07 9.37 -26.15
CA LEU A 976 -23.99 8.47 -26.85
C LEU A 976 -23.46 8.02 -28.22
N LYS A 977 -22.74 8.88 -28.95
CA LYS A 977 -22.04 8.50 -30.19
C LYS A 977 -20.90 7.53 -29.90
N GLU A 978 -20.12 7.74 -28.84
CA GLU A 978 -19.10 6.80 -28.38
C GLU A 978 -19.69 5.45 -27.97
N LEU A 979 -20.82 5.43 -27.26
CA LEU A 979 -21.56 4.20 -26.95
C LEU A 979 -21.94 3.44 -28.22
N ALA A 980 -22.57 4.14 -29.17
CA ALA A 980 -22.97 3.54 -30.44
C ALA A 980 -21.76 2.99 -31.23
N VAL A 981 -20.63 3.70 -31.22
CA VAL A 981 -19.40 3.27 -31.89
C VAL A 981 -18.74 2.10 -31.16
N ASN A 982 -18.72 2.06 -29.83
CA ASN A 982 -18.10 0.98 -29.05
C ASN A 982 -18.97 -0.28 -29.00
N VAL A 983 -20.30 -0.14 -28.95
CA VAL A 983 -21.24 -1.26 -29.13
C VAL A 983 -21.17 -1.78 -30.56
N ALA A 984 -21.14 -0.90 -31.57
CA ALA A 984 -20.93 -1.32 -32.96
C ALA A 984 -19.57 -2.00 -33.14
N LYS A 985 -18.47 -1.49 -32.58
CA LYS A 985 -17.16 -2.15 -32.57
C LYS A 985 -17.23 -3.51 -31.89
N THR A 986 -17.88 -3.65 -30.74
CA THR A 986 -18.02 -4.95 -30.04
C THR A 986 -18.78 -5.97 -30.89
N ILE A 987 -19.81 -5.52 -31.61
CA ILE A 987 -20.60 -6.34 -32.56
C ILE A 987 -19.79 -6.65 -33.84
N TYR A 988 -18.97 -5.71 -34.33
CA TYR A 988 -18.20 -5.84 -35.58
C TYR A 988 -16.88 -6.60 -35.40
N SER A 989 -16.22 -6.47 -34.24
CA SER A 989 -14.98 -7.16 -33.87
C SER A 989 -15.19 -8.67 -33.71
N GLY A 990 -16.43 -9.11 -33.43
CA GLY A 990 -16.82 -10.51 -33.53
C GLY A 990 -16.86 -11.05 -34.97
N SER A 991 -16.59 -10.24 -36.00
CA SER A 991 -16.62 -10.66 -37.41
C SER A 991 -15.34 -10.42 -38.23
N LEU A 992 -14.50 -9.40 -37.95
CA LEU A 992 -13.27 -9.11 -38.72
C LEU A 992 -12.23 -8.36 -37.84
N GLY A 993 -10.98 -8.87 -37.79
CA GLY A 993 -9.88 -8.47 -36.87
C GLY A 993 -9.35 -7.04 -36.96
N SER A 994 -8.65 -6.59 -35.90
CA SER A 994 -8.51 -5.18 -35.50
C SER A 994 -7.11 -4.75 -35.02
N THR A 995 -6.39 -3.93 -35.78
CA THR A 995 -5.02 -3.45 -35.42
C THR A 995 -4.91 -1.92 -35.20
N GLY A 996 -6.01 -1.15 -35.29
CA GLY A 996 -5.96 0.32 -35.40
C GLY A 996 -6.14 1.16 -34.13
N ASN A 997 -6.78 0.64 -33.06
CA ASN A 997 -7.19 1.45 -31.89
C ASN A 997 -6.46 1.13 -30.57
N ILE A 998 -5.49 0.21 -30.58
CA ILE A 998 -4.85 -0.30 -29.35
C ILE A 998 -3.67 0.58 -28.90
N MET A 999 -3.00 1.30 -29.82
CA MET A 999 -1.72 1.98 -29.52
C MET A 999 -1.83 3.17 -28.56
N SER A 1000 -2.85 4.03 -28.67
CA SER A 1000 -3.01 5.18 -27.74
C SER A 1000 -3.62 4.79 -26.39
N GLY A 1001 -4.32 3.65 -26.33
CA GLY A 1001 -4.93 3.13 -25.10
C GLY A 1001 -3.97 2.30 -24.24
N LEU A 1002 -2.87 1.77 -24.81
CA LEU A 1002 -1.96 0.89 -24.07
C LEU A 1002 -1.19 1.62 -22.96
N ASP A 1003 -0.77 2.87 -23.19
CA ASP A 1003 -0.09 3.65 -22.16
C ASP A 1003 -1.03 4.01 -21.00
N ALA A 1004 -2.26 4.42 -21.33
CA ALA A 1004 -3.31 4.59 -20.33
C ALA A 1004 -3.57 3.28 -19.58
N LEU A 1005 -3.67 2.16 -20.29
CA LEU A 1005 -3.89 0.82 -19.70
C LEU A 1005 -2.78 0.46 -18.72
N ILE A 1006 -1.51 0.63 -19.10
CA ILE A 1006 -0.36 0.37 -18.22
C ILE A 1006 -0.36 1.34 -17.05
N GLY A 1007 -0.59 2.63 -17.26
CA GLY A 1007 -0.72 3.62 -16.19
C GLY A 1007 -1.84 3.28 -15.21
N MET A 1008 -2.94 2.69 -15.67
CA MET A 1008 -4.08 2.24 -14.86
C MET A 1008 -3.78 0.92 -14.12
N MET A 1009 -3.02 0.00 -14.71
CA MET A 1009 -2.68 -1.28 -14.08
C MET A 1009 -1.64 -1.16 -12.96
N GLY A 1010 -0.71 -0.21 -13.02
CA GLY A 1010 0.19 0.09 -11.89
C GLY A 1010 -0.18 1.35 -11.11
N GLY A 1011 -1.27 2.01 -11.46
CA GLY A 1011 -1.76 3.22 -10.81
C GLY A 1011 -3.29 3.30 -10.77
N LYS A 1012 -3.84 3.35 -9.54
CA LYS A 1012 -5.25 3.58 -9.18
C LYS A 1012 -6.24 2.42 -9.33
N THR A 1013 -5.92 1.35 -10.05
CA THR A 1013 -6.91 0.31 -10.30
C THR A 1013 -6.24 -1.04 -10.41
N ASN A 1014 -5.88 -1.64 -9.29
CA ASN A 1014 -5.58 -3.06 -9.30
C ASN A 1014 -6.83 -3.86 -8.89
N PRO A 1015 -7.66 -4.33 -9.83
CA PRO A 1015 -8.74 -5.26 -9.52
C PRO A 1015 -8.24 -6.69 -9.22
N TYR A 1016 -6.92 -6.94 -9.25
CA TYR A 1016 -6.33 -8.28 -9.27
C TYR A 1016 -5.16 -8.51 -8.29
N SER A 1017 -4.73 -7.51 -7.51
CA SER A 1017 -3.81 -7.72 -6.38
C SER A 1017 -4.53 -8.11 -5.13
#